data_AF-A0A245ZNT0-F1
#
_entry.id   AF-A0A245ZNT0-F1
#
_cell.length_a   1.000
_cell.length_b   1.000
_cell.length_c   1.000
_cell.angle_alpha   90.00
_cell.angle_beta   90.00
_cell.angle_gamma   90.00
#
_symmetry.space_group_name_H-M   'P 1'
#
loop_
_entity.id
_entity.type
_entity.pdbx_description
1 polymer ?
#
loop_
_entity_poly.entity_id
_entity_poly.type
_entity_poly.pdbx_seq_one_letter_code
_entity_poly.pdbx_strand_id
1 'polypeptide(L)'
;MVAAFARSLPFRSAARAPIFTAMAIQIRTTLAEPETGKDFVPHRPQRPAKVEGGKPFKLVSDYQPAGDQPTAIAELVAAAKAGEKDQVLLGVTGSGKTFTMAKVIEEMQRPALILAPNKILAAQLYGEFKSFFPENAVEYFVSYYDYYQPEAYVPRSDTYIEKESSVNEAIDRMRHSATRSLLERDDVLIVASVSCLYGIGSVETYSAMIFDLKKGQSVDQREIVRKLVALQYKRNDAAFQRGNFRVKGDNLEIFPSHLEDAAWRISFFGDDIEEIVEFDPLTGKKAASMNSVRIYANSHYVTPGPTMKQASEAIRHELTERLKELEAEGKLLEHQRLEQRTNFDLEMIAATGSCNGIENYSRFLTGRLPGEPPPTLFEYLPENAMLFVDESHQTVPQIGAMARGDHRRKITLAEYGFRLPSCIDNRPLRFNEWDAMRPQTVSVSATPGGWEMEQTGGVFAEQVIRPTGLIDPPVEIKPVEEQVQDCIVECRKTAELGYRTLVTTLTKRMAEDLTEYMHEAGVKVRYMHSDVETLERIELIRDLRLGVYDVLIGINLLREGLDIPECGLVCIMDADKEGFLRSETSLIQTIGRAARNVDGRVILYADRITGSMERAMNETARRREKQEAYNLEHGITPTTIKRNIGDIIAHVSNKDGVLIDTGDEERPHMVGHNLRAYIEELEKKMRKAAADLEFEEAGRLRDEIRNLEQEELGLPVHEQKAPLMGRSNEGKPGTRKTRFGKQQQMRMAKRR
;
A
#
# COMPACT_ATOMS: atom_id res chain seq x y z
N MET A 1 -25.26 51.65 48.79
CA MET A 1 -24.63 50.35 49.12
C MET A 1 -25.41 49.27 48.39
N VAL A 2 -25.21 49.12 47.09
CA VAL A 2 -24.23 48.24 46.39
C VAL A 2 -24.69 46.77 46.33
N ALA A 3 -25.16 46.39 45.13
CA ALA A 3 -25.33 45.08 44.49
C ALA A 3 -26.68 45.11 43.71
N ALA A 4 -26.81 44.76 42.43
CA ALA A 4 -26.08 43.83 41.60
C ALA A 4 -26.02 44.26 40.12
N PHE A 5 -24.99 43.75 39.45
CA PHE A 5 -24.61 43.97 38.06
C PHE A 5 -25.64 43.47 37.04
N ALA A 6 -26.01 44.33 36.10
CA ALA A 6 -26.52 43.94 34.78
C ALA A 6 -25.64 44.60 33.71
N ARG A 7 -24.92 43.80 32.94
CA ARG A 7 -24.27 44.23 31.68
C ARG A 7 -24.32 43.11 30.64
N SER A 8 -25.23 43.31 29.69
CA SER A 8 -25.05 43.17 28.22
C SER A 8 -24.01 42.16 27.70
N LEU A 9 -24.50 41.07 27.13
CA LEU A 9 -23.79 40.28 26.10
C LEU A 9 -24.35 40.67 24.72
N PRO A 10 -23.51 41.05 23.73
CA PRO A 10 -23.99 41.32 22.39
C PRO A 10 -24.19 40.02 21.63
N PHE A 11 -25.35 39.89 20.97
CA PHE A 11 -25.62 38.91 19.93
C PHE A 11 -24.53 39.01 18.85
N ARG A 12 -23.62 38.04 18.79
CA ARG A 12 -22.77 37.82 17.62
C ARG A 12 -23.62 37.16 16.54
N SER A 13 -23.89 37.90 15.48
CA SER A 13 -24.47 37.38 14.24
C SER A 13 -23.65 36.19 13.76
N ALA A 14 -24.32 35.10 13.39
CA ALA A 14 -23.73 33.98 12.69
C ALA A 14 -22.90 34.49 11.51
N ALA A 15 -21.59 34.29 11.57
CA ALA A 15 -20.69 34.61 10.49
C ALA A 15 -21.12 33.78 9.27
N ARG A 16 -21.49 34.48 8.20
CA ARG A 16 -21.66 33.88 6.88
C ARG A 16 -20.39 33.13 6.53
N ALA A 17 -20.54 31.91 6.03
CA ALA A 17 -19.47 31.13 5.40
C ALA A 17 -18.70 32.02 4.40
N PRO A 18 -17.37 31.85 4.25
CA PRO A 18 -16.61 32.66 3.31
C PRO A 18 -17.12 32.34 1.90
N ILE A 19 -17.84 33.29 1.32
CA ILE A 19 -18.07 33.35 -0.12
C ILE A 19 -16.69 33.53 -0.73
N PHE A 20 -16.25 32.55 -1.52
CA PHE A 20 -15.06 32.63 -2.37
C PHE A 20 -15.10 33.95 -3.14
N THR A 21 -14.38 34.95 -2.62
CA THR A 21 -14.07 36.17 -3.34
C THR A 21 -13.06 35.78 -4.40
N ALA A 22 -13.28 36.20 -5.65
CA ALA A 22 -12.42 35.88 -6.78
C ALA A 22 -10.96 36.27 -6.46
N MET A 23 -10.15 35.31 -6.02
CA MET A 23 -8.70 35.49 -5.93
C MET A 23 -8.23 35.69 -7.37
N ALA A 24 -7.40 36.72 -7.59
CA ALA A 24 -6.78 36.95 -8.89
C ALA A 24 -6.09 35.66 -9.34
N ILE A 25 -6.29 35.26 -10.60
CA ILE A 25 -5.67 34.06 -11.18
C ILE A 25 -4.15 34.21 -11.08
N GLN A 26 -3.50 33.43 -10.22
CA GLN A 26 -2.06 33.44 -10.07
C GLN A 26 -1.43 32.35 -10.95
N ILE A 27 -0.57 32.78 -11.86
CA ILE A 27 0.21 31.90 -12.74
C ILE A 27 1.60 31.67 -12.17
N ARG A 28 2.24 30.56 -12.55
CA ARG A 28 3.62 30.31 -12.14
C ARG A 28 4.55 31.07 -13.10
N THR A 29 5.25 32.08 -12.59
CA THR A 29 6.19 32.90 -13.37
C THR A 29 7.63 32.39 -13.34
N THR A 30 7.93 31.36 -12.55
CA THR A 30 9.28 30.82 -12.41
C THR A 30 9.27 29.30 -12.39
N LEU A 31 10.25 28.67 -13.05
CA LEU A 31 10.46 27.22 -12.97
C LEU A 31 11.10 26.78 -11.65
N ALA A 32 11.72 27.73 -10.91
CA ALA A 32 12.24 27.48 -9.58
C ALA A 32 11.12 27.05 -8.61
N GLU A 33 11.44 26.17 -7.67
CA GLU A 33 10.55 25.88 -6.56
C GLU A 33 10.66 27.00 -5.51
N PRO A 34 9.54 27.54 -5.01
CA PRO A 34 9.59 28.46 -3.89
C PRO A 34 10.09 27.72 -2.65
N GLU A 35 10.97 28.34 -1.86
CA GLU A 35 11.30 27.80 -0.53
C GLU A 35 10.03 27.79 0.32
N THR A 36 9.43 26.62 0.55
CA THR A 36 8.45 26.49 1.63
C THR A 36 9.22 26.52 2.94
N GLY A 37 9.34 27.71 3.52
CA GLY A 37 10.03 27.91 4.79
C GLY A 37 9.32 27.21 5.97
N LYS A 38 9.82 27.48 7.18
CA LYS A 38 9.25 27.01 8.46
C LYS A 38 7.81 27.51 8.72
N ASP A 39 7.31 28.43 7.89
CA ASP A 39 6.00 29.06 8.02
C ASP A 39 4.88 28.33 7.24
N PHE A 40 5.17 27.20 6.58
CA PHE A 40 4.13 26.41 5.92
C PHE A 40 3.17 25.82 6.96
N VAL A 41 1.90 26.21 6.87
CA VAL A 41 0.82 25.64 7.69
C VAL A 41 0.05 24.63 6.83
N PRO A 42 0.01 23.34 7.22
CA PRO A 42 -0.80 22.34 6.55
C PRO A 42 -2.26 22.75 6.43
N HIS A 43 -2.82 22.60 5.23
CA HIS A 43 -4.26 22.75 5.03
C HIS A 43 -4.99 21.61 5.75
N ARG A 44 -5.92 21.96 6.64
CA ARG A 44 -6.70 21.00 7.43
C ARG A 44 -8.18 21.10 7.06
N PRO A 45 -8.67 20.23 6.16
CA PRO A 45 -10.04 20.28 5.67
C PRO A 45 -11.05 19.94 6.78
N GLN A 46 -12.21 20.60 6.77
CA GLN A 46 -13.34 20.16 7.58
C GLN A 46 -13.86 18.82 7.06
N ARG A 47 -14.17 17.92 7.98
CA ARG A 47 -14.56 16.54 7.66
C ARG A 47 -16.05 16.33 7.89
N PRO A 48 -16.69 15.46 7.08
CA PRO A 48 -18.04 15.03 7.38
C PRO A 48 -18.08 14.28 8.71
N ALA A 49 -19.26 14.27 9.34
CA ALA A 49 -19.49 13.41 10.50
C ALA A 49 -19.33 11.94 10.10
N LYS A 50 -18.60 11.19 10.93
CA LYS A 50 -18.37 9.75 10.76
C LYS A 50 -19.68 8.98 10.91
N VAL A 51 -19.96 8.08 9.97
CA VAL A 51 -21.19 7.27 9.94
C VAL A 51 -21.03 5.98 10.75
N GLU A 52 -19.78 5.48 10.85
CA GLU A 52 -19.41 4.24 11.52
C GLU A 52 -18.36 4.46 12.63
N GLY A 53 -18.39 5.63 13.27
CA GLY A 53 -17.46 5.96 14.35
C GLY A 53 -17.66 5.12 15.62
N GLY A 54 -16.66 5.16 16.52
CA GLY A 54 -16.73 4.55 17.85
C GLY A 54 -16.42 3.05 17.94
N LYS A 55 -15.97 2.41 16.85
CA LYS A 55 -15.44 1.04 16.87
C LYS A 55 -13.99 1.05 17.40
N PRO A 56 -13.63 0.23 18.39
CA PRO A 56 -12.26 0.14 18.88
C PRO A 56 -11.40 -0.79 18.02
N PHE A 57 -10.09 -0.55 17.97
CA PHE A 57 -9.12 -1.54 17.52
C PHE A 57 -9.12 -2.74 18.46
N LYS A 58 -9.18 -3.95 17.89
CA LYS A 58 -9.17 -5.20 18.65
C LYS A 58 -8.15 -6.15 18.03
N LEU A 59 -7.04 -6.33 18.73
CA LEU A 59 -5.98 -7.22 18.27
C LEU A 59 -6.35 -8.68 18.55
N VAL A 60 -6.27 -9.52 17.51
CA VAL A 60 -6.44 -10.97 17.58
C VAL A 60 -5.09 -11.61 17.26
N SER A 61 -4.55 -12.34 18.24
CA SER A 61 -3.25 -13.01 18.11
C SER A 61 -3.12 -14.09 19.18
N ASP A 62 -2.48 -15.20 18.83
CA ASP A 62 -2.07 -16.24 19.80
C ASP A 62 -0.81 -15.84 20.57
N TYR A 63 -0.11 -14.79 20.11
CA TYR A 63 1.11 -14.28 20.72
C TYR A 63 0.81 -13.31 21.88
N GLN A 64 1.63 -13.39 22.93
CA GLN A 64 1.71 -12.37 23.98
C GLN A 64 3.03 -11.60 23.84
N PRO A 65 3.09 -10.31 24.22
CA PRO A 65 4.34 -9.55 24.24
C PRO A 65 5.43 -10.29 25.03
N ALA A 66 6.60 -10.48 24.42
CA ALA A 66 7.72 -11.22 25.01
C ALA A 66 9.07 -10.55 24.71
N GLY A 67 10.11 -10.95 25.46
CA GLY A 67 11.43 -10.31 25.35
C GLY A 67 11.36 -8.83 25.73
N ASP A 68 11.92 -7.98 24.87
CA ASP A 68 11.92 -6.51 25.06
C ASP A 68 10.58 -5.86 24.65
N GLN A 69 9.65 -6.59 24.01
CA GLN A 69 8.40 -6.01 23.50
C GLN A 69 7.56 -5.31 24.58
N PRO A 70 7.35 -5.85 25.80
CA PRO A 70 6.54 -5.18 26.81
C PRO A 70 7.10 -3.80 27.19
N THR A 71 8.41 -3.69 27.37
CA THR A 71 9.09 -2.43 27.70
C THR A 71 9.01 -1.45 26.54
N ALA A 72 9.32 -1.89 25.32
CA ALA A 72 9.25 -1.04 24.14
C ALA A 72 7.82 -0.51 23.88
N ILE A 73 6.80 -1.36 24.04
CA ILE A 73 5.39 -0.94 23.94
C ILE A 73 5.07 0.11 24.99
N ALA A 74 5.46 -0.12 26.25
CA ALA A 74 5.18 0.80 27.35
C ALA A 74 5.84 2.18 27.14
N GLU A 75 7.11 2.19 26.72
CA GLU A 75 7.86 3.42 26.41
C GLU A 75 7.22 4.20 25.26
N LEU A 76 6.93 3.53 24.14
CA LEU A 76 6.30 4.17 22.98
C LEU A 76 4.91 4.72 23.30
N VAL A 77 4.09 3.98 24.05
CA VAL A 77 2.76 4.43 24.47
C VAL A 77 2.85 5.60 25.44
N ALA A 78 3.79 5.57 26.40
CA ALA A 78 3.98 6.65 27.36
C ALA A 78 4.43 7.94 26.66
N ALA A 79 5.45 7.86 25.79
CA ALA A 79 5.91 8.98 24.98
C ALA A 79 4.80 9.52 24.06
N ALA A 80 4.02 8.62 23.45
CA ALA A 80 2.91 9.01 22.60
C ALA A 80 1.84 9.80 23.38
N LYS A 81 1.47 9.33 24.58
CA LYS A 81 0.52 10.00 25.49
C LYS A 81 1.06 11.30 26.08
N ALA A 82 2.37 11.43 26.24
CA ALA A 82 3.04 12.67 26.66
C ALA A 82 3.06 13.74 25.54
N GLY A 83 2.70 13.39 24.31
CA GLY A 83 2.65 14.30 23.18
C GLY A 83 3.97 14.43 22.42
N GLU A 84 4.93 13.53 22.61
CA GLU A 84 6.19 13.54 21.88
C GLU A 84 5.95 13.28 20.39
N LYS A 85 6.28 14.25 19.53
CA LYS A 85 6.01 14.17 18.08
C LYS A 85 6.76 13.02 17.41
N ASP A 86 7.98 12.75 17.86
CA ASP A 86 8.95 11.88 17.20
C ASP A 86 9.46 10.81 18.16
N GLN A 87 9.42 9.55 17.71
CA GLN A 87 9.90 8.40 18.45
C GLN A 87 10.63 7.43 17.53
N VAL A 88 11.56 6.65 18.08
CA VAL A 88 12.30 5.61 17.35
C VAL A 88 12.11 4.27 18.07
N LEU A 89 11.69 3.26 17.32
CA LEU A 89 11.76 1.85 17.71
C LEU A 89 12.98 1.23 17.05
N LEU A 90 14.06 1.04 17.83
CA LEU A 90 15.25 0.33 17.39
C LEU A 90 15.02 -1.17 17.55
N GLY A 91 14.47 -1.80 16.50
CA GLY A 91 14.04 -3.19 16.53
C GLY A 91 14.82 -4.07 15.55
N VAL A 92 15.46 -5.14 16.04
CA VAL A 92 16.22 -6.07 15.18
C VAL A 92 15.31 -6.94 14.30
N THR A 93 15.89 -7.57 13.28
CA THR A 93 15.15 -8.52 12.44
C THR A 93 14.69 -9.72 13.29
N GLY A 94 13.42 -10.07 13.15
CA GLY A 94 12.82 -11.19 13.87
C GLY A 94 12.44 -10.93 15.34
N SER A 95 12.59 -9.71 15.85
CA SER A 95 12.11 -9.38 17.20
C SER A 95 10.60 -9.10 17.28
N GLY A 96 9.88 -9.14 16.15
CA GLY A 96 8.41 -8.94 16.11
C GLY A 96 7.98 -7.48 16.09
N LYS A 97 8.69 -6.61 15.35
CA LYS A 97 8.38 -5.18 15.22
C LYS A 97 6.92 -4.89 14.83
N THR A 98 6.37 -5.61 13.86
CA THR A 98 4.97 -5.45 13.44
C THR A 98 3.99 -5.70 14.59
N PHE A 99 4.26 -6.70 15.43
CA PHE A 99 3.42 -7.01 16.59
C PHE A 99 3.50 -5.92 17.66
N THR A 100 4.68 -5.35 17.90
CA THR A 100 4.88 -4.16 18.75
C THR A 100 4.06 -2.99 18.22
N MET A 101 4.14 -2.69 16.92
CA MET A 101 3.35 -1.62 16.29
C MET A 101 1.84 -1.86 16.47
N ALA A 102 1.37 -3.09 16.23
CA ALA A 102 -0.03 -3.46 16.42
C ALA A 102 -0.49 -3.26 17.87
N LYS A 103 0.33 -3.63 18.85
CA LYS A 103 0.02 -3.39 20.27
C LYS A 103 -0.02 -1.91 20.63
N VAL A 104 0.89 -1.10 20.10
CA VAL A 104 0.83 0.35 20.30
C VAL A 104 -0.46 0.93 19.69
N ILE A 105 -0.87 0.49 18.50
CA ILE A 105 -2.13 0.93 17.86
C ILE A 105 -3.35 0.53 18.70
N GLU A 106 -3.38 -0.71 19.21
CA GLU A 106 -4.43 -1.20 20.11
C GLU A 106 -4.50 -0.39 21.41
N GLU A 107 -3.36 -0.06 22.03
CA GLU A 107 -3.35 0.73 23.28
C GLU A 107 -3.74 2.20 23.05
N MET A 108 -3.40 2.75 21.89
CA MET A 108 -3.65 4.15 21.58
C MET A 108 -5.04 4.41 21.00
N GLN A 109 -5.70 3.41 20.40
CA GLN A 109 -7.04 3.50 19.80
C GLN A 109 -7.16 4.67 18.80
N ARG A 110 -6.12 4.86 17.98
CA ARG A 110 -5.98 5.97 17.04
C ARG A 110 -5.80 5.43 15.62
N PRO A 111 -6.39 6.08 14.59
CA PRO A 111 -6.11 5.77 13.19
C PRO A 111 -4.62 5.76 12.91
N ALA A 112 -4.13 4.78 12.14
CA ALA A 112 -2.71 4.60 11.88
C ALA A 112 -2.42 4.54 10.38
N LEU A 113 -1.32 5.19 9.97
CA LEU A 113 -0.72 5.04 8.65
C LEU A 113 0.62 4.31 8.83
N ILE A 114 0.81 3.19 8.13
CA ILE A 114 2.07 2.46 8.06
C ILE A 114 2.69 2.77 6.70
N LEU A 115 3.84 3.43 6.69
CA LEU A 115 4.57 3.79 5.47
C LEU A 115 5.73 2.83 5.24
N ALA A 116 5.68 2.10 4.13
CA ALA A 116 6.70 1.15 3.71
C ALA A 116 7.45 1.63 2.45
N PRO A 117 8.73 1.29 2.28
CA PRO A 117 9.57 1.79 1.18
C PRO A 117 9.25 1.15 -0.18
N ASN A 118 8.61 -0.03 -0.19
CA ASN A 118 8.32 -0.77 -1.43
C ASN A 118 6.99 -1.55 -1.34
N LYS A 119 6.46 -1.96 -2.50
CA LYS A 119 5.16 -2.65 -2.61
C LYS A 119 5.15 -4.03 -1.95
N ILE A 120 6.28 -4.75 -1.97
CA ILE A 120 6.40 -6.11 -1.42
C ILE A 120 6.26 -6.08 0.10
N LEU A 121 7.03 -5.23 0.77
CA LEU A 121 6.94 -5.06 2.22
C LEU A 121 5.58 -4.49 2.63
N ALA A 122 5.02 -3.56 1.84
CA ALA A 122 3.66 -3.06 2.07
C ALA A 122 2.61 -4.20 2.02
N ALA A 123 2.71 -5.11 1.05
CA ALA A 123 1.80 -6.25 0.93
C ALA A 123 1.95 -7.22 2.12
N GLN A 124 3.19 -7.51 2.54
CA GLN A 124 3.47 -8.33 3.72
C GLN A 124 2.85 -7.72 4.98
N LEU A 125 3.12 -6.43 5.24
CA LEU A 125 2.59 -5.72 6.40
C LEU A 125 1.06 -5.67 6.35
N TYR A 126 0.46 -5.42 5.19
CA TYR A 126 -1.00 -5.46 5.02
C TYR A 126 -1.57 -6.82 5.42
N GLY A 127 -0.96 -7.93 4.95
CA GLY A 127 -1.36 -9.28 5.35
C GLY A 127 -1.26 -9.50 6.85
N GLU A 128 -0.12 -9.15 7.46
CA GLU A 128 0.11 -9.27 8.91
C GLU A 128 -0.90 -8.46 9.72
N PHE A 129 -1.13 -7.18 9.36
CA PHE A 129 -2.10 -6.33 10.04
C PHE A 129 -3.54 -6.80 9.84
N LYS A 130 -3.88 -7.37 8.68
CA LYS A 130 -5.22 -7.94 8.43
C LYS A 130 -5.48 -9.15 9.33
N SER A 131 -4.45 -9.98 9.57
CA SER A 131 -4.52 -11.08 10.53
C SER A 131 -4.62 -10.58 11.98
N PHE A 132 -3.90 -9.51 12.34
CA PHE A 132 -3.97 -8.94 13.69
C PHE A 132 -5.27 -8.19 13.98
N PHE A 133 -5.88 -7.55 12.98
CA PHE A 133 -7.10 -6.75 13.15
C PHE A 133 -8.21 -7.18 12.18
N PRO A 134 -8.70 -8.42 12.27
CA PRO A 134 -9.69 -8.95 11.32
C PRO A 134 -11.06 -8.26 11.41
N GLU A 135 -11.36 -7.63 12.55
CA GLU A 135 -12.63 -6.92 12.80
C GLU A 135 -12.57 -5.41 12.46
N ASN A 136 -11.38 -4.88 12.15
CA ASN A 136 -11.16 -3.45 11.89
C ASN A 136 -10.88 -3.14 10.41
N ALA A 137 -10.90 -1.85 10.05
CA ALA A 137 -10.62 -1.38 8.70
C ALA A 137 -9.11 -1.32 8.43
N VAL A 138 -8.52 -2.47 8.12
CA VAL A 138 -7.17 -2.57 7.57
C VAL A 138 -7.24 -2.43 6.05
N GLU A 139 -6.59 -1.39 5.53
CA GLU A 139 -6.68 -0.88 4.17
C GLU A 139 -5.30 -0.82 3.50
N TYR A 140 -5.29 -0.82 2.17
CA TYR A 140 -4.06 -0.84 1.36
C TYR A 140 -4.01 0.35 0.40
N PHE A 141 -2.91 1.11 0.42
CA PHE A 141 -2.75 2.33 -0.38
C PHE A 141 -1.39 2.40 -1.08
N VAL A 142 -1.30 1.79 -2.27
CA VAL A 142 -0.10 1.84 -3.12
C VAL A 142 -0.42 2.38 -4.50
N SER A 143 0.60 2.57 -5.34
CA SER A 143 0.40 2.92 -6.75
C SER A 143 -0.48 1.87 -7.42
N TYR A 144 -1.59 2.31 -7.99
CA TYR A 144 -2.53 1.48 -8.76
C TYR A 144 -2.03 1.18 -10.17
N TYR A 145 -0.81 1.61 -10.54
CA TYR A 145 -0.22 1.22 -11.81
C TYR A 145 0.57 -0.06 -11.66
N ASP A 146 0.30 -1.02 -12.55
CA ASP A 146 1.14 -2.22 -12.72
C ASP A 146 2.36 -1.90 -13.56
N TYR A 147 2.13 -1.16 -14.64
CA TYR A 147 3.16 -0.55 -15.47
C TYR A 147 2.94 0.95 -15.53
N TYR A 148 4.02 1.72 -15.34
CA TYR A 148 3.97 3.18 -15.44
C TYR A 148 5.27 3.71 -16.05
N GLN A 149 5.15 4.21 -17.27
CA GLN A 149 6.17 5.02 -17.92
C GLN A 149 5.77 6.50 -17.80
N PRO A 150 6.55 7.31 -17.08
CA PRO A 150 6.29 8.74 -16.98
C PRO A 150 6.55 9.43 -18.32
N GLU A 151 5.79 10.49 -18.59
CA GLU A 151 6.12 11.45 -19.65
C GLU A 151 7.50 12.07 -19.40
N ALA A 152 8.39 12.07 -20.39
CA ALA A 152 9.72 12.64 -20.26
C ALA A 152 10.25 13.15 -21.60
N TYR A 153 11.23 14.05 -21.54
CA TYR A 153 11.98 14.49 -22.70
C TYR A 153 13.47 14.37 -22.42
N VAL A 154 14.22 13.78 -23.34
CA VAL A 154 15.67 13.60 -23.26
C VAL A 154 16.35 14.52 -24.28
N PRO A 155 16.84 15.70 -23.87
CA PRO A 155 17.36 16.70 -24.82
C PRO A 155 18.55 16.20 -25.63
N ARG A 156 19.40 15.36 -25.02
CA ARG A 156 20.63 14.85 -25.67
C ARG A 156 20.33 14.02 -26.93
N SER A 157 19.20 13.30 -26.95
CA SER A 157 18.79 12.44 -28.06
C SER A 157 17.55 12.97 -28.78
N ASP A 158 17.08 14.18 -28.43
CA ASP A 158 15.83 14.78 -28.90
C ASP A 158 14.65 13.79 -28.87
N THR A 159 14.57 12.99 -27.79
CA THR A 159 13.58 11.92 -27.69
C THR A 159 12.49 12.32 -26.70
N TYR A 160 11.26 12.43 -27.20
CA TYR A 160 10.07 12.56 -26.37
C TYR A 160 9.51 11.18 -26.05
N ILE A 161 9.29 10.91 -24.78
CA ILE A 161 8.79 9.66 -24.24
C ILE A 161 7.36 9.92 -23.77
N GLU A 162 6.40 9.28 -24.45
CA GLU A 162 4.99 9.38 -24.09
C GLU A 162 4.69 8.65 -22.77
N LYS A 163 3.67 9.16 -22.08
CA LYS A 163 3.11 8.50 -20.90
C LYS A 163 2.40 7.23 -21.36
N GLU A 164 2.80 6.11 -20.77
CA GLU A 164 2.13 4.83 -20.94
C GLU A 164 1.87 4.23 -19.56
N SER A 165 0.67 3.72 -19.33
CA SER A 165 0.32 3.18 -18.02
C SER A 165 -0.78 2.13 -18.11
N SER A 166 -0.64 1.09 -17.30
CA SER A 166 -1.68 0.07 -17.08
C SER A 166 -2.16 0.18 -15.62
N VAL A 167 -3.48 0.31 -15.44
CA VAL A 167 -4.12 0.44 -14.14
C VAL A 167 -4.58 -0.92 -13.64
N ASN A 168 -4.28 -1.20 -12.37
CA ASN A 168 -4.80 -2.31 -11.61
C ASN A 168 -6.10 -1.89 -10.91
N GLU A 169 -7.22 -2.42 -11.40
CA GLU A 169 -8.55 -2.11 -10.87
C GLU A 169 -8.72 -2.53 -9.40
N ALA A 170 -8.09 -3.63 -8.98
CA ALA A 170 -8.16 -4.10 -7.60
C ALA A 170 -7.42 -3.17 -6.63
N ILE A 171 -6.22 -2.66 -7.00
CA ILE A 171 -5.51 -1.67 -6.18
C ILE A 171 -6.28 -0.35 -6.15
N ASP A 172 -6.82 0.11 -7.29
CA ASP A 172 -7.64 1.32 -7.35
C ASP A 172 -8.86 1.23 -6.40
N ARG A 173 -9.55 0.09 -6.38
CA ARG A 173 -10.62 -0.21 -5.41
C ARG A 173 -10.12 -0.09 -3.96
N MET A 174 -8.97 -0.68 -3.64
CA MET A 174 -8.40 -0.61 -2.29
C MET A 174 -8.06 0.83 -1.88
N ARG A 175 -7.59 1.67 -2.81
CA ARG A 175 -7.35 3.09 -2.54
C ARG A 175 -8.64 3.85 -2.24
N HIS A 176 -9.71 3.56 -2.99
CA HIS A 176 -11.04 4.10 -2.72
C HIS A 176 -11.54 3.68 -1.33
N SER A 177 -11.39 2.39 -0.98
CA SER A 177 -11.70 1.85 0.35
C SER A 177 -10.93 2.60 1.45
N ALA A 178 -9.61 2.77 1.30
CA ALA A 178 -8.77 3.47 2.26
C ALA A 178 -9.22 4.91 2.53
N THR A 179 -9.46 5.70 1.48
CA THR A 179 -9.92 7.10 1.63
C THR A 179 -11.31 7.20 2.24
N ARG A 180 -12.22 6.27 1.90
CA ARG A 180 -13.57 6.20 2.48
C ARG A 180 -13.50 5.84 3.96
N SER A 181 -12.76 4.79 4.32
CA SER A 181 -12.63 4.32 5.69
C SER A 181 -12.17 5.44 6.63
N LEU A 182 -11.21 6.28 6.22
CA LEU A 182 -10.80 7.47 6.99
C LEU A 182 -11.92 8.48 7.26
N LEU A 183 -12.87 8.62 6.34
CA LEU A 183 -13.99 9.55 6.46
C LEU A 183 -15.17 8.97 7.24
N GLU A 184 -15.28 7.64 7.35
CA GLU A 184 -16.42 6.97 7.97
C GLU A 184 -16.15 6.35 9.33
N ARG A 185 -14.90 5.95 9.61
CA ARG A 185 -14.53 5.10 10.74
C ARG A 185 -13.39 5.67 11.57
N ASP A 186 -13.28 5.20 12.82
CA ASP A 186 -12.18 5.55 13.74
C ASP A 186 -11.10 4.45 13.80
N ASP A 187 -11.47 3.20 13.52
CA ASP A 187 -10.60 2.02 13.58
C ASP A 187 -9.93 1.71 12.24
N VAL A 188 -9.22 2.71 11.70
CA VAL A 188 -8.63 2.64 10.35
C VAL A 188 -7.11 2.52 10.43
N LEU A 189 -6.57 1.45 9.86
CA LEU A 189 -5.14 1.23 9.66
C LEU A 189 -4.87 1.13 8.17
N ILE A 190 -4.08 2.06 7.62
CA ILE A 190 -3.69 2.04 6.21
C ILE A 190 -2.24 1.61 6.11
N VAL A 191 -1.95 0.58 5.31
CA VAL A 191 -0.58 0.27 4.87
C VAL A 191 -0.37 0.91 3.50
N ALA A 192 0.64 1.78 3.41
CA ALA A 192 0.89 2.59 2.23
C ALA A 192 2.35 2.53 1.77
N SER A 193 2.54 2.77 0.47
CA SER A 193 3.84 3.14 -0.10
C SER A 193 3.99 4.66 -0.16
N VAL A 194 5.11 5.16 -0.69
CA VAL A 194 5.31 6.58 -1.02
C VAL A 194 4.21 7.18 -1.92
N SER A 195 3.32 6.36 -2.50
CA SER A 195 2.11 6.85 -3.16
C SER A 195 1.23 7.73 -2.26
N CYS A 196 1.31 7.64 -0.93
CA CYS A 196 0.59 8.52 -0.01
C CYS A 196 1.07 9.99 -0.07
N LEU A 197 2.25 10.24 -0.64
CA LEU A 197 2.83 11.57 -0.85
C LEU A 197 2.38 12.23 -2.14
N TYR A 198 1.75 11.48 -3.05
CA TYR A 198 1.34 11.98 -4.36
C TYR A 198 -0.06 12.60 -4.29
N GLY A 199 -0.28 13.55 -5.21
CA GLY A 199 -1.55 14.25 -5.34
C GLY A 199 -2.74 13.28 -5.48
N ILE A 200 -3.81 13.56 -4.76
CA ILE A 200 -5.15 12.98 -4.91
C ILE A 200 -6.18 14.11 -4.87
N GLY A 201 -7.46 13.83 -5.07
CA GLY A 201 -8.51 14.86 -4.90
C GLY A 201 -8.49 15.47 -3.51
N SER A 202 -8.89 16.74 -3.39
CA SER A 202 -9.02 17.37 -2.08
C SER A 202 -10.16 16.75 -1.28
N VAL A 203 -9.99 16.68 0.04
CA VAL A 203 -10.99 16.15 0.97
C VAL A 203 -12.30 16.93 0.85
N GLU A 204 -12.26 18.24 0.66
CA GLU A 204 -13.46 19.06 0.48
C GLU A 204 -14.20 18.72 -0.78
N THR A 205 -13.50 18.59 -1.91
CA THR A 205 -14.14 18.24 -3.18
C THR A 205 -14.74 16.86 -3.07
N TYR A 206 -13.93 15.90 -2.60
CA TYR A 206 -14.35 14.51 -2.42
C TYR A 206 -15.54 14.39 -1.46
N SER A 207 -15.57 15.18 -0.38
CA SER A 207 -16.64 15.16 0.63
C SER A 207 -17.89 15.94 0.21
N ALA A 208 -17.75 17.05 -0.52
CA ALA A 208 -18.86 17.87 -0.98
C ALA A 208 -19.72 17.16 -2.03
N MET A 209 -19.13 16.18 -2.72
CA MET A 209 -19.79 15.35 -3.72
C MET A 209 -20.51 14.14 -3.14
N ILE A 210 -20.36 13.89 -1.84
CA ILE A 210 -21.05 12.79 -1.15
C ILE A 210 -22.54 13.10 -1.03
N PHE A 211 -23.37 12.10 -1.28
CA PHE A 211 -24.77 12.16 -0.89
C PHE A 211 -25.24 10.84 -0.28
N ASP A 212 -26.16 10.95 0.68
CA ASP A 212 -26.76 9.82 1.38
C ASP A 212 -28.12 9.49 0.75
N LEU A 213 -28.40 8.20 0.63
CA LEU A 213 -29.74 7.68 0.33
C LEU A 213 -30.24 6.93 1.55
N LYS A 214 -31.44 7.27 2.02
CA LYS A 214 -32.02 6.68 3.24
C LYS A 214 -33.37 6.06 2.93
N LYS A 215 -33.67 4.94 3.60
CA LYS A 215 -35.01 4.36 3.57
C LYS A 215 -36.03 5.38 4.10
N GLY A 216 -37.13 5.54 3.37
CA GLY A 216 -38.20 6.51 3.66
C GLY A 216 -37.91 7.93 3.17
N GLN A 217 -36.79 8.17 2.46
CA GLN A 217 -36.52 9.45 1.83
C GLN A 217 -37.34 9.60 0.54
N SER A 218 -37.96 10.77 0.38
CA SER A 218 -38.64 11.17 -0.86
C SER A 218 -37.65 11.89 -1.79
N VAL A 219 -37.36 11.32 -2.95
CA VAL A 219 -36.40 11.82 -3.95
C VAL A 219 -36.69 11.24 -5.34
N ASP A 220 -36.69 12.09 -6.38
CA ASP A 220 -36.85 11.67 -7.77
C ASP A 220 -35.66 10.79 -8.21
N GLN A 221 -35.96 9.58 -8.69
CA GLN A 221 -34.97 8.64 -9.24
C GLN A 221 -34.10 9.29 -10.33
N ARG A 222 -34.67 10.17 -11.18
CA ARG A 222 -33.93 10.88 -12.24
C ARG A 222 -32.94 11.88 -11.69
N GLU A 223 -33.21 12.46 -10.53
CA GLU A 223 -32.26 13.35 -9.86
C GLU A 223 -31.04 12.56 -9.36
N ILE A 224 -31.27 11.37 -8.79
CA ILE A 224 -30.18 10.48 -8.35
C ILE A 224 -29.31 10.08 -9.55
N VAL A 225 -29.93 9.71 -10.67
CA VAL A 225 -29.21 9.38 -11.91
C VAL A 225 -28.31 10.54 -12.37
N ARG A 226 -28.79 11.78 -12.34
CA ARG A 226 -27.96 12.96 -12.69
C ARG A 226 -26.79 13.13 -11.72
N LYS A 227 -27.01 12.93 -10.42
CA LYS A 227 -25.94 12.98 -9.42
C LYS A 227 -24.90 11.89 -9.65
N LEU A 228 -25.31 10.66 -9.94
CA LEU A 228 -24.39 9.56 -10.25
C LEU A 228 -23.51 9.84 -11.48
N VAL A 229 -24.09 10.40 -12.55
CA VAL A 229 -23.31 10.81 -13.73
C VAL A 229 -22.31 11.91 -13.38
N ALA A 230 -22.70 12.90 -12.56
CA ALA A 230 -21.78 13.93 -12.08
C ALA A 230 -20.62 13.35 -11.24
N LEU A 231 -20.87 12.24 -10.53
CA LEU A 231 -19.88 11.46 -9.79
C LEU A 231 -19.04 10.51 -10.65
N GLN A 232 -19.11 10.61 -11.99
CA GLN A 232 -18.40 9.76 -12.96
C GLN A 232 -18.85 8.28 -12.96
N TYR A 233 -20.06 7.97 -12.48
CA TYR A 233 -20.64 6.67 -12.73
C TYR A 233 -21.21 6.59 -14.15
N LYS A 234 -21.06 5.43 -14.78
CA LYS A 234 -21.58 5.19 -16.13
C LYS A 234 -22.88 4.39 -16.07
N ARG A 235 -23.89 4.81 -16.84
CA ARG A 235 -25.09 4.00 -17.01
C ARG A 235 -24.76 2.83 -17.92
N ASN A 236 -24.90 1.59 -17.43
CA ASN A 236 -24.68 0.39 -18.23
C ASN A 236 -25.66 -0.71 -17.83
N ASP A 237 -26.74 -0.83 -18.61
CA ASP A 237 -27.82 -1.78 -18.34
C ASP A 237 -27.40 -3.22 -18.73
N ALA A 238 -26.47 -3.37 -19.68
CA ALA A 238 -26.02 -4.66 -20.22
C ALA A 238 -24.84 -5.27 -19.44
N ALA A 239 -23.78 -4.48 -19.22
CA ALA A 239 -22.60 -4.90 -18.48
C ALA A 239 -22.52 -4.16 -17.14
N PHE A 240 -23.14 -4.76 -16.12
CA PHE A 240 -23.16 -4.21 -14.76
C PHE A 240 -21.85 -4.54 -14.05
N GLN A 241 -20.99 -3.54 -13.90
CA GLN A 241 -19.63 -3.63 -13.36
C GLN A 241 -19.39 -2.48 -12.38
N ARG A 242 -18.30 -2.56 -11.63
CA ARG A 242 -17.85 -1.52 -10.69
C ARG A 242 -17.83 -0.14 -11.36
N GLY A 243 -18.36 0.88 -10.67
CA GLY A 243 -18.46 2.22 -11.19
C GLY A 243 -19.62 2.44 -12.18
N ASN A 244 -20.48 1.45 -12.38
CA ASN A 244 -21.68 1.57 -13.21
C ASN A 244 -22.95 1.61 -12.35
N PHE A 245 -24.03 2.12 -12.95
CA PHE A 245 -25.39 1.96 -12.44
C PHE A 245 -26.33 1.51 -13.55
N ARG A 246 -27.46 0.91 -13.19
CA ARG A 246 -28.53 0.54 -14.12
C ARG A 246 -29.91 0.76 -13.52
N VAL A 247 -30.90 0.98 -14.37
CA VAL A 247 -32.29 1.23 -13.96
C VAL A 247 -33.17 0.11 -14.50
N LYS A 248 -33.89 -0.57 -13.60
CA LYS A 248 -34.81 -1.67 -13.91
C LYS A 248 -36.19 -1.39 -13.31
N GLY A 249 -37.02 -0.65 -14.05
CA GLY A 249 -38.30 -0.16 -13.55
C GLY A 249 -38.09 0.72 -12.31
N ASP A 250 -38.70 0.33 -11.20
CA ASP A 250 -38.62 1.06 -9.93
C ASP A 250 -37.35 0.72 -9.12
N ASN A 251 -36.42 -0.06 -9.68
CA ASN A 251 -35.15 -0.38 -9.03
C ASN A 251 -34.00 0.39 -9.68
N LEU A 252 -33.24 1.13 -8.86
CA LEU A 252 -31.94 1.65 -9.22
C LEU A 252 -30.87 0.74 -8.61
N GLU A 253 -30.04 0.13 -9.44
CA GLU A 253 -28.90 -0.66 -8.98
C GLU A 253 -27.61 0.10 -9.24
N ILE A 254 -26.78 0.23 -8.21
CA ILE A 254 -25.52 0.97 -8.23
C ILE A 254 -24.41 0.01 -7.80
N PHE A 255 -23.33 -0.06 -8.57
CA PHE A 255 -22.13 -0.79 -8.18
C PHE A 255 -21.05 0.22 -7.74
N PRO A 256 -20.86 0.45 -6.43
CA PRO A 256 -19.93 1.44 -5.91
C PRO A 256 -18.47 1.13 -6.27
N SER A 257 -17.64 2.17 -6.40
CA SER A 257 -16.21 2.02 -6.75
C SER A 257 -15.37 1.28 -5.71
N HIS A 258 -15.81 1.21 -4.46
CA HIS A 258 -15.03 0.64 -3.35
C HIS A 258 -15.44 -0.80 -2.98
N LEU A 259 -16.55 -1.32 -3.54
CA LEU A 259 -16.98 -2.69 -3.29
C LEU A 259 -16.39 -3.64 -4.34
N GLU A 260 -16.08 -4.85 -3.89
CA GLU A 260 -15.49 -5.90 -4.73
C GLU A 260 -16.57 -6.73 -5.43
N ASP A 261 -17.51 -7.28 -4.65
CA ASP A 261 -18.49 -8.28 -5.07
C ASP A 261 -19.93 -7.95 -4.61
N ALA A 262 -20.15 -6.72 -4.18
CA ALA A 262 -21.43 -6.25 -3.68
C ALA A 262 -21.89 -4.97 -4.40
N ALA A 263 -23.18 -4.94 -4.72
CA ALA A 263 -23.85 -3.78 -5.28
C ALA A 263 -25.08 -3.42 -4.42
N TRP A 264 -25.57 -2.20 -4.59
CA TRP A 264 -26.75 -1.70 -3.88
C TRP A 264 -27.93 -1.63 -4.82
N ARG A 265 -29.06 -2.22 -4.40
CA ARG A 265 -30.37 -2.06 -5.03
C ARG A 265 -31.21 -1.13 -4.17
N ILE A 266 -31.67 -0.05 -4.79
CA ILE A 266 -32.56 0.95 -4.18
C ILE A 266 -33.92 0.80 -4.87
N SER A 267 -34.91 0.36 -4.10
CA SER A 267 -36.29 0.13 -4.57
C SER A 267 -37.13 1.36 -4.27
N PHE A 268 -37.87 1.84 -5.27
CA PHE A 268 -38.73 3.03 -5.17
C PHE A 268 -40.21 2.65 -5.21
N PHE A 269 -41.05 3.46 -4.56
CA PHE A 269 -42.50 3.50 -4.78
C PHE A 269 -42.89 4.95 -5.09
N GLY A 270 -43.09 5.26 -6.37
CA GLY A 270 -43.14 6.65 -6.82
C GLY A 270 -41.80 7.33 -6.57
N ASP A 271 -41.80 8.38 -5.74
CA ASP A 271 -40.59 9.12 -5.36
C ASP A 271 -40.01 8.67 -4.00
N ASP A 272 -40.60 7.70 -3.32
CA ASP A 272 -40.15 7.28 -1.99
C ASP A 272 -39.25 6.04 -2.05
N ILE A 273 -38.11 6.08 -1.34
CA ILE A 273 -37.22 4.91 -1.19
C ILE A 273 -37.82 3.93 -0.18
N GLU A 274 -38.31 2.78 -0.63
CA GLU A 274 -38.90 1.76 0.24
C GLU A 274 -37.86 0.83 0.88
N GLU A 275 -36.86 0.43 0.11
CA GLU A 275 -35.87 -0.55 0.52
C GLU A 275 -34.51 -0.25 -0.10
N ILE A 276 -33.45 -0.43 0.70
CA ILE A 276 -32.07 -0.45 0.23
C ILE A 276 -31.50 -1.82 0.60
N VAL A 277 -30.97 -2.52 -0.40
CA VAL A 277 -30.47 -3.89 -0.27
C VAL A 277 -29.07 -3.98 -0.84
N GLU A 278 -28.16 -4.58 -0.09
CA GLU A 278 -26.89 -5.06 -0.62
C GLU A 278 -27.07 -6.45 -1.22
N PHE A 279 -26.59 -6.66 -2.43
CA PHE A 279 -26.75 -7.91 -3.17
C PHE A 279 -25.52 -8.24 -4.02
N ASP A 280 -25.33 -9.53 -4.31
CA ASP A 280 -24.30 -10.02 -5.22
C ASP A 280 -24.71 -9.70 -6.68
N PRO A 281 -23.93 -8.89 -7.44
CA PRO A 281 -24.28 -8.47 -8.79
C PRO A 281 -24.25 -9.61 -9.82
N LEU A 282 -23.54 -10.71 -9.53
CA LEU A 282 -23.41 -11.89 -10.38
C LEU A 282 -24.60 -12.83 -10.17
N THR A 283 -24.91 -13.17 -8.90
CA THR A 283 -25.97 -14.15 -8.58
C THR A 283 -27.33 -13.53 -8.31
N GLY A 284 -27.39 -12.22 -8.07
CA GLY A 284 -28.61 -11.50 -7.69
C GLY A 284 -29.08 -11.76 -6.25
N LYS A 285 -28.35 -12.58 -5.47
CA LYS A 285 -28.72 -12.95 -4.10
C LYS A 285 -28.58 -11.77 -3.16
N LYS A 286 -29.61 -11.54 -2.36
CA LYS A 286 -29.62 -10.54 -1.29
C LYS A 286 -28.64 -10.94 -0.18
N ALA A 287 -27.74 -10.02 0.18
CA ALA A 287 -26.77 -10.17 1.27
C ALA A 287 -27.29 -9.52 2.55
N ALA A 288 -27.67 -8.23 2.50
CA ALA A 288 -28.10 -7.47 3.67
C ALA A 288 -29.16 -6.41 3.33
N SER A 289 -30.00 -6.06 4.31
CA SER A 289 -30.90 -4.89 4.24
C SER A 289 -30.25 -3.71 4.96
N MET A 290 -30.28 -2.54 4.32
CA MET A 290 -29.59 -1.33 4.77
C MET A 290 -30.62 -0.23 5.07
N ASN A 291 -30.40 0.55 6.14
CA ASN A 291 -31.23 1.73 6.44
C ASN A 291 -30.79 2.96 5.63
N SER A 292 -29.52 3.02 5.27
CA SER A 292 -28.94 4.11 4.48
C SER A 292 -27.67 3.64 3.78
N VAL A 293 -27.35 4.26 2.66
CA VAL A 293 -26.06 4.12 1.97
C VAL A 293 -25.50 5.50 1.65
N ARG A 294 -24.17 5.60 1.65
CA ARG A 294 -23.44 6.82 1.31
C ARG A 294 -22.71 6.61 -0.01
N ILE A 295 -22.98 7.48 -0.98
CA ILE A 295 -22.39 7.36 -2.33
C ILE A 295 -21.22 8.34 -2.44
N TYR A 296 -20.08 7.79 -2.88
CA TYR A 296 -18.84 8.52 -3.16
C TYR A 296 -18.60 8.62 -4.66
N ALA A 297 -17.76 9.58 -5.06
CA ALA A 297 -17.29 9.71 -6.43
C ALA A 297 -16.59 8.43 -6.93
N ASN A 298 -16.82 8.10 -8.19
CA ASN A 298 -16.20 6.96 -8.88
C ASN A 298 -14.72 7.21 -9.25
N SER A 299 -14.18 8.37 -8.88
CA SER A 299 -12.77 8.72 -9.07
C SER A 299 -12.33 9.69 -7.96
N HIS A 300 -11.06 9.64 -7.57
CA HIS A 300 -10.49 10.65 -6.68
C HIS A 300 -10.33 12.02 -7.33
N TYR A 301 -10.35 12.14 -8.66
CA TYR A 301 -10.04 13.40 -9.37
C TYR A 301 -11.27 14.11 -9.96
N VAL A 302 -12.47 13.80 -9.47
CA VAL A 302 -13.69 14.43 -9.98
C VAL A 302 -13.66 15.92 -9.64
N THR A 303 -13.77 16.76 -10.66
CA THR A 303 -13.76 18.22 -10.55
C THR A 303 -15.11 18.79 -11.00
N PRO A 304 -15.77 19.65 -10.19
CA PRO A 304 -17.03 20.26 -10.58
C PRO A 304 -16.93 21.13 -11.83
N GLY A 305 -17.99 21.17 -12.64
CA GLY A 305 -18.04 21.95 -13.89
C GLY A 305 -17.68 23.45 -13.76
N PRO A 306 -18.15 24.17 -12.72
CA PRO A 306 -17.74 25.57 -12.49
C PRO A 306 -16.23 25.73 -12.26
N THR A 307 -15.64 24.84 -11.46
CA THR A 307 -14.19 24.80 -11.21
C THR A 307 -13.43 24.52 -12.50
N MET A 308 -13.97 23.63 -13.34
CA MET A 308 -13.35 23.32 -14.63
C MET A 308 -13.27 24.51 -15.57
N LYS A 309 -14.34 25.31 -15.63
CA LYS A 309 -14.37 26.53 -16.44
C LYS A 309 -13.34 27.56 -15.96
N GLN A 310 -13.25 27.77 -14.64
CA GLN A 310 -12.27 28.67 -14.03
C GLN A 310 -10.83 28.21 -14.30
N ALA A 311 -10.57 26.90 -14.16
CA ALA A 311 -9.27 26.32 -14.47
C ALA A 311 -8.89 26.55 -15.94
N SER A 312 -9.81 26.33 -16.88
CA SER A 312 -9.56 26.57 -18.31
C SER A 312 -9.21 28.03 -18.64
N GLU A 313 -9.85 29.00 -17.97
CA GLU A 313 -9.50 30.42 -18.11
C GLU A 313 -8.08 30.71 -17.57
N ALA A 314 -7.73 30.11 -16.43
CA ALA A 314 -6.39 30.25 -15.85
C ALA A 314 -5.29 29.62 -16.69
N ILE A 315 -5.54 28.43 -17.28
CA ILE A 315 -4.62 27.73 -18.18
C ILE A 315 -4.37 28.58 -19.43
N ARG A 316 -5.40 29.18 -20.04
CA ARG A 316 -5.24 30.09 -21.19
C ARG A 316 -4.40 31.31 -20.85
N HIS A 317 -4.59 31.86 -19.65
CA HIS A 317 -3.81 33.00 -19.19
C HIS A 317 -2.32 32.64 -19.03
N GLU A 318 -2.00 31.51 -18.38
CA GLU A 318 -0.61 31.06 -18.24
C GLU A 318 0.03 30.72 -19.60
N LEU A 319 -0.73 30.10 -20.51
CA LEU A 319 -0.28 29.86 -21.88
C LEU A 319 0.10 31.17 -22.58
N THR A 320 -0.78 32.17 -22.53
CA THR A 320 -0.55 33.46 -23.21
C THR A 320 0.72 34.14 -22.73
N GLU A 321 0.96 34.17 -21.42
CA GLU A 321 2.17 34.77 -20.86
C GLU A 321 3.42 33.94 -21.20
N ARG A 322 3.33 32.61 -21.10
CA ARG A 322 4.46 31.73 -21.41
C ARG A 322 4.87 31.79 -22.89
N LEU A 323 3.92 31.94 -23.81
CA LEU A 323 4.22 32.10 -25.23
C LEU A 323 4.97 33.40 -25.51
N LYS A 324 4.59 34.52 -24.88
CA LYS A 324 5.32 35.80 -25.00
C LYS A 324 6.77 35.67 -24.52
N GLU A 325 6.99 34.98 -23.41
CA GLU A 325 8.35 34.71 -22.89
C GLU A 325 9.19 33.91 -23.90
N LEU A 326 8.63 32.81 -24.43
CA LEU A 326 9.34 31.96 -25.39
C LEU A 326 9.65 32.68 -26.71
N GLU A 327 8.72 33.51 -27.19
CA GLU A 327 8.94 34.35 -28.38
C GLU A 327 10.06 35.38 -28.14
N ALA A 328 10.04 36.06 -26.99
CA ALA A 328 11.08 37.02 -26.61
C ALA A 328 12.47 36.37 -26.43
N GLU A 329 12.52 35.11 -25.98
CA GLU A 329 13.75 34.32 -25.87
C GLU A 329 14.22 33.69 -27.20
N GLY A 330 13.44 33.81 -28.28
CA GLY A 330 13.74 33.20 -29.59
C GLY A 330 13.50 31.69 -29.66
N LYS A 331 12.76 31.12 -28.71
CA LYS A 331 12.43 29.68 -28.59
C LYS A 331 11.16 29.32 -29.37
N LEU A 332 11.23 29.49 -30.69
CA LEU A 332 10.06 29.35 -31.57
C LEU A 332 9.51 27.91 -31.67
N LEU A 333 10.38 26.90 -31.53
CA LEU A 333 9.96 25.49 -31.57
C LEU A 333 9.17 25.12 -30.32
N GLU A 334 9.68 25.52 -29.15
CA GLU A 334 9.02 25.35 -27.86
C GLU A 334 7.70 26.11 -27.81
N HIS A 335 7.67 27.33 -28.35
CA HIS A 335 6.45 28.13 -28.49
C HIS A 335 5.38 27.35 -29.27
N GLN A 336 5.69 26.92 -30.50
CA GLN A 336 4.75 26.22 -31.36
C GLN A 336 4.25 24.90 -30.73
N ARG A 337 5.17 24.15 -30.12
CA ARG A 337 4.85 22.88 -29.44
C ARG A 337 3.88 23.08 -28.27
N LEU A 338 4.17 24.08 -27.42
CA LEU A 338 3.36 24.38 -26.26
C LEU A 338 1.96 24.85 -26.66
N GLU A 339 1.89 25.78 -27.61
CA GLU A 339 0.63 26.33 -28.12
C GLU A 339 -0.29 25.24 -28.68
N GLN A 340 0.21 24.40 -29.59
CA GLN A 340 -0.58 23.34 -30.21
C GLN A 340 -1.13 22.37 -29.16
N ARG A 341 -0.27 21.95 -28.23
CA ARG A 341 -0.64 20.95 -27.23
C ARG A 341 -1.64 21.48 -26.21
N THR A 342 -1.39 22.66 -25.65
CA THR A 342 -2.27 23.23 -24.62
C THR A 342 -3.63 23.61 -25.20
N ASN A 343 -3.70 24.10 -26.44
CA ASN A 343 -4.99 24.35 -27.10
C ASN A 343 -5.78 23.06 -27.33
N PHE A 344 -5.12 21.99 -27.79
CA PHE A 344 -5.77 20.67 -27.93
C PHE A 344 -6.31 20.15 -26.58
N ASP A 345 -5.50 20.25 -25.51
CA ASP A 345 -5.93 19.85 -24.16
C ASP A 345 -7.16 20.67 -23.70
N LEU A 346 -7.18 21.99 -23.95
CA LEU A 346 -8.30 22.87 -23.60
C LEU A 346 -9.57 22.55 -24.38
N GLU A 347 -9.46 22.19 -25.66
CA GLU A 347 -10.59 21.73 -26.47
C GLU A 347 -11.17 20.42 -25.93
N MET A 348 -10.30 19.47 -25.59
CA MET A 348 -10.70 18.18 -25.02
C MET A 348 -11.39 18.35 -23.64
N ILE A 349 -10.86 19.22 -22.78
CA ILE A 349 -11.48 19.56 -21.49
C ILE A 349 -12.86 20.19 -21.71
N ALA A 350 -13.01 21.09 -22.69
CA ALA A 350 -14.30 21.72 -22.97
C ALA A 350 -15.35 20.74 -23.53
N ALA A 351 -14.91 19.78 -24.38
CA ALA A 351 -15.81 18.83 -25.03
C ALA A 351 -16.19 17.64 -24.12
N THR A 352 -15.24 17.13 -23.34
CA THR A 352 -15.38 15.84 -22.61
C THR A 352 -15.25 15.97 -21.10
N GLY A 353 -14.81 17.12 -20.59
CA GLY A 353 -14.48 17.31 -19.17
C GLY A 353 -13.15 16.69 -18.75
N SER A 354 -12.35 16.15 -19.69
CA SER A 354 -11.05 15.54 -19.42
C SER A 354 -10.10 15.64 -20.62
N CYS A 355 -8.81 15.38 -20.41
CA CYS A 355 -7.79 15.25 -21.46
C CYS A 355 -6.69 14.26 -21.04
N ASN A 356 -5.87 13.83 -22.00
CA ASN A 356 -4.73 12.96 -21.70
C ASN A 356 -3.64 13.73 -20.95
N GLY A 357 -3.33 13.28 -19.73
CA GLY A 357 -2.38 13.99 -18.89
C GLY A 357 -3.00 15.19 -18.14
N ILE A 358 -4.32 15.17 -17.91
CA ILE A 358 -5.05 16.21 -17.16
C ILE A 358 -4.42 16.53 -15.80
N GLU A 359 -3.71 15.58 -15.19
CA GLU A 359 -2.99 15.79 -13.93
C GLU A 359 -1.93 16.92 -14.01
N ASN A 360 -1.42 17.25 -15.20
CA ASN A 360 -0.49 18.38 -15.38
C ASN A 360 -1.14 19.74 -15.14
N TYR A 361 -2.48 19.79 -15.09
CA TYR A 361 -3.26 20.99 -14.76
C TYR A 361 -3.80 20.94 -13.32
N SER A 362 -3.44 19.93 -12.51
CA SER A 362 -4.07 19.64 -11.20
C SER A 362 -4.07 20.83 -10.23
N ARG A 363 -3.06 21.70 -10.26
CA ARG A 363 -3.03 22.94 -9.47
C ARG A 363 -4.27 23.81 -9.72
N PHE A 364 -4.60 24.04 -11.00
CA PHE A 364 -5.77 24.83 -11.38
C PHE A 364 -7.08 24.13 -11.00
N LEU A 365 -7.11 22.80 -11.08
CA LEU A 365 -8.28 21.99 -10.71
C LEU A 365 -8.57 22.01 -9.21
N THR A 366 -7.51 22.09 -8.39
CA THR A 366 -7.61 22.09 -6.93
C THR A 366 -7.74 23.50 -6.34
N GLY A 367 -7.47 24.55 -7.14
CA GLY A 367 -7.50 25.94 -6.68
C GLY A 367 -6.31 26.34 -5.81
N ARG A 368 -5.23 25.55 -5.82
CA ARG A 368 -3.99 25.82 -5.07
C ARG A 368 -3.18 26.95 -5.70
N LEU A 369 -2.48 27.71 -4.86
CA LEU A 369 -1.56 28.75 -5.32
C LEU A 369 -0.29 28.14 -5.92
N PRO A 370 0.44 28.87 -6.80
CA PRO A 370 1.73 28.39 -7.32
C PRO A 370 2.67 27.94 -6.20
N GLY A 371 3.23 26.73 -6.32
CA GLY A 371 4.16 26.17 -5.36
C GLY A 371 3.56 25.53 -4.11
N GLU A 372 2.26 25.71 -3.83
CA GLU A 372 1.59 25.02 -2.72
C GLU A 372 1.61 23.50 -2.93
N PRO A 373 1.67 22.71 -1.85
CA PRO A 373 1.61 21.26 -1.98
C PRO A 373 0.24 20.82 -2.51
N PRO A 374 0.19 19.78 -3.35
CA PRO A 374 -1.08 19.21 -3.77
C PRO A 374 -1.76 18.47 -2.60
N PRO A 375 -3.08 18.27 -2.65
CA PRO A 375 -3.78 17.45 -1.68
C PRO A 375 -3.25 16.01 -1.72
N THR A 376 -2.94 15.43 -0.57
CA THR A 376 -2.41 14.05 -0.47
C THR A 376 -3.18 13.24 0.56
N LEU A 377 -2.83 11.96 0.74
CA LEU A 377 -3.45 11.13 1.78
C LEU A 377 -3.28 11.74 3.19
N PHE A 378 -2.23 12.52 3.42
CA PHE A 378 -2.01 13.21 4.69
C PHE A 378 -3.11 14.22 5.04
N GLU A 379 -3.79 14.82 4.05
CA GLU A 379 -4.94 15.70 4.33
C GLU A 379 -6.19 14.90 4.77
N TYR A 380 -6.27 13.62 4.39
CA TYR A 380 -7.33 12.70 4.83
C TYR A 380 -7.08 12.15 6.26
N LEU A 381 -5.84 12.17 6.76
CA LEU A 381 -5.51 11.63 8.08
C LEU A 381 -6.02 12.53 9.21
N PRO A 382 -6.76 12.02 10.20
CA PRO A 382 -7.26 12.85 11.30
C PRO A 382 -6.13 13.41 12.15
N GLU A 383 -6.40 14.50 12.88
CA GLU A 383 -5.38 15.20 13.68
C GLU A 383 -4.77 14.29 14.75
N ASN A 384 -5.55 13.34 15.25
CA ASN A 384 -5.11 12.32 16.19
C ASN A 384 -4.58 11.05 15.50
N ALA A 385 -4.24 11.05 14.21
CA ALA A 385 -3.65 9.88 13.58
C ALA A 385 -2.25 9.58 14.14
N MET A 386 -1.73 8.39 13.86
CA MET A 386 -0.34 7.99 14.10
C MET A 386 0.32 7.56 12.81
N LEU A 387 1.59 7.88 12.64
CA LEU A 387 2.41 7.44 11.51
C LEU A 387 3.47 6.46 12.01
N PHE A 388 3.58 5.31 11.37
CA PHE A 388 4.71 4.41 11.54
C PHE A 388 5.49 4.39 10.23
N VAL A 389 6.79 4.66 10.30
CA VAL A 389 7.68 4.62 9.13
C VAL A 389 8.53 3.36 9.24
N ASP A 390 8.12 2.31 8.52
CA ASP A 390 8.86 1.05 8.52
C ASP A 390 10.11 1.16 7.66
N GLU A 391 11.17 0.45 8.08
CA GLU A 391 12.52 0.57 7.54
C GLU A 391 12.94 2.05 7.34
N SER A 392 12.76 2.88 8.38
CA SER A 392 12.88 4.35 8.33
C SER A 392 14.16 4.87 7.67
N HIS A 393 15.28 4.20 7.92
CA HIS A 393 16.58 4.49 7.31
C HIS A 393 16.60 4.50 5.77
N GLN A 394 15.60 3.91 5.11
CA GLN A 394 15.38 3.97 3.66
C GLN A 394 14.18 4.83 3.30
N THR A 395 13.07 4.63 4.01
CA THR A 395 11.81 5.31 3.71
C THR A 395 11.94 6.82 3.87
N VAL A 396 12.63 7.31 4.89
CA VAL A 396 12.85 8.75 5.12
C VAL A 396 13.65 9.40 3.98
N PRO A 397 14.85 8.89 3.58
CA PRO A 397 15.53 9.39 2.38
C PRO A 397 14.69 9.31 1.10
N GLN A 398 13.90 8.24 0.95
CA GLN A 398 13.05 8.04 -0.22
C GLN A 398 11.97 9.12 -0.33
N ILE A 399 11.31 9.51 0.77
CA ILE A 399 10.35 10.62 0.81
C ILE A 399 10.96 11.89 0.21
N GLY A 400 12.18 12.25 0.63
CA GLY A 400 12.88 13.44 0.12
C GLY A 400 13.38 13.30 -1.32
N ALA A 401 13.56 12.08 -1.83
CA ALA A 401 14.00 11.83 -3.21
C ALA A 401 12.85 11.97 -4.23
N MET A 402 11.62 11.60 -3.84
CA MET A 402 10.45 11.58 -4.76
C MET A 402 10.21 12.94 -5.43
N ALA A 403 10.17 14.03 -4.65
CA ALA A 403 9.95 15.37 -5.18
C ALA A 403 11.10 15.84 -6.09
N ARG A 404 12.36 15.56 -5.72
CA ARG A 404 13.54 15.96 -6.51
C ARG A 404 13.59 15.29 -7.88
N GLY A 405 13.27 13.99 -7.93
CA GLY A 405 13.21 13.23 -9.18
C GLY A 405 12.10 13.74 -10.12
N ASP A 406 10.89 13.93 -9.57
CA ASP A 406 9.76 14.44 -10.33
C ASP A 406 10.00 15.87 -10.85
N HIS A 407 10.54 16.75 -10.01
CA HIS A 407 10.88 18.12 -10.37
C HIS A 407 11.87 18.20 -11.53
N ARG A 408 12.98 17.43 -11.47
CA ARG A 408 13.99 17.41 -12.56
C ARG A 408 13.38 16.99 -13.90
N ARG A 409 12.52 15.98 -13.89
CA ARG A 409 11.81 15.50 -15.09
C ARG A 409 10.88 16.59 -15.66
N LYS A 410 10.09 17.23 -14.80
CA LYS A 410 9.06 18.21 -15.22
C LYS A 410 9.62 19.57 -15.63
N ILE A 411 10.71 20.02 -15.01
CA ILE A 411 11.45 21.20 -15.49
C ILE A 411 11.81 21.01 -16.95
N THR A 412 12.39 19.86 -17.30
CA THR A 412 12.82 19.58 -18.67
C THR A 412 11.63 19.64 -19.65
N LEU A 413 10.46 19.12 -19.27
CA LEU A 413 9.24 19.24 -20.09
C LEU A 413 8.79 20.70 -20.26
N ALA A 414 8.85 21.51 -19.21
CA ALA A 414 8.42 22.92 -19.23
C ALA A 414 9.42 23.84 -19.97
N GLU A 415 10.72 23.56 -19.86
CA GLU A 415 11.79 24.30 -20.55
C GLU A 415 11.69 24.12 -22.07
N TYR A 416 11.41 22.89 -22.52
CA TYR A 416 11.32 22.54 -23.94
C TYR A 416 9.88 22.59 -24.49
N GLY A 417 8.98 23.32 -23.84
CA GLY A 417 7.64 23.61 -24.38
C GLY A 417 6.72 22.39 -24.53
N PHE A 418 6.97 21.28 -23.83
CA PHE A 418 6.05 20.14 -23.83
C PHE A 418 4.89 20.33 -22.86
N ARG A 419 5.08 21.09 -21.77
CA ARG A 419 4.05 21.36 -20.75
C ARG A 419 4.17 22.81 -20.24
N LEU A 420 3.08 23.34 -19.70
CA LEU A 420 3.10 24.63 -18.99
C LEU A 420 3.94 24.55 -17.71
N PRO A 421 4.49 25.69 -17.21
CA PRO A 421 5.17 25.75 -15.93
C PRO A 421 4.38 25.16 -14.75
N SER A 422 3.04 25.29 -14.75
CA SER A 422 2.17 24.72 -13.72
C SER A 422 2.29 23.20 -13.56
N CYS A 423 2.80 22.47 -14.56
CA CYS A 423 2.93 21.02 -14.45
C CYS A 423 3.84 20.61 -13.30
N ILE A 424 4.79 21.48 -12.91
CA ILE A 424 5.71 21.27 -11.78
C ILE A 424 4.97 21.25 -10.44
N ASP A 425 3.79 21.88 -10.34
CA ASP A 425 2.98 21.88 -9.11
C ASP A 425 2.16 20.61 -8.92
N ASN A 426 1.96 19.83 -9.99
CA ASN A 426 1.60 18.44 -9.84
C ASN A 426 2.86 17.70 -9.38
N ARG A 427 3.04 17.39 -8.10
CA ARG A 427 4.27 16.76 -7.59
C ARG A 427 3.98 16.00 -6.29
N PRO A 428 4.84 15.08 -5.85
CA PRO A 428 4.74 14.59 -4.49
C PRO A 428 5.12 15.69 -3.47
N LEU A 429 4.78 15.47 -2.20
CA LEU A 429 5.22 16.33 -1.10
C LEU A 429 6.74 16.43 -1.06
N ARG A 430 7.24 17.64 -0.79
CA ARG A 430 8.63 17.84 -0.41
C ARG A 430 8.84 17.40 1.03
N PHE A 431 10.10 17.16 1.40
CA PHE A 431 10.43 16.62 2.72
C PHE A 431 9.95 17.52 3.87
N ASN A 432 10.16 18.84 3.74
CA ASN A 432 9.69 19.85 4.70
C ASN A 432 8.15 19.93 4.78
N GLU A 433 7.45 19.78 3.65
CA GLU A 433 5.99 19.73 3.62
C GLU A 433 5.48 18.46 4.31
N TRP A 434 6.09 17.31 4.04
CA TRP A 434 5.78 16.06 4.73
C TRP A 434 6.04 16.16 6.24
N ASP A 435 7.17 16.73 6.67
CA ASP A 435 7.51 16.90 8.09
C ASP A 435 6.53 17.84 8.83
N ALA A 436 6.00 18.85 8.14
CA ALA A 436 4.95 19.72 8.66
C ALA A 436 3.58 19.03 8.72
N MET A 437 3.25 18.18 7.74
CA MET A 437 1.94 17.52 7.62
C MET A 437 1.82 16.22 8.42
N ARG A 438 2.93 15.53 8.69
CA ARG A 438 2.89 14.22 9.35
C ARG A 438 2.39 14.33 10.79
N PRO A 439 1.59 13.35 11.25
CA PRO A 439 1.17 13.28 12.65
C PRO A 439 2.33 12.79 13.54
N GLN A 440 2.04 12.52 14.80
CA GLN A 440 2.97 11.84 15.71
C GLN A 440 3.51 10.56 15.06
N THR A 441 4.82 10.42 15.02
CA THR A 441 5.52 9.44 14.19
C THR A 441 6.41 8.53 15.02
N VAL A 442 6.34 7.22 14.73
CA VAL A 442 7.29 6.21 15.21
C VAL A 442 8.11 5.72 14.02
N SER A 443 9.41 6.02 14.03
CA SER A 443 10.37 5.49 13.06
C SER A 443 10.81 4.09 13.49
N VAL A 444 10.65 3.11 12.61
CA VAL A 444 10.86 1.70 12.92
C VAL A 444 12.02 1.18 12.08
N SER A 445 13.14 0.80 12.71
CA SER A 445 14.30 0.26 12.00
C SER A 445 15.25 -0.50 12.94
N ALA A 446 16.01 -1.45 12.39
CA ALA A 446 17.14 -2.08 13.09
C ALA A 446 18.39 -1.17 13.11
N THR A 447 18.42 -0.17 12.23
CA THR A 447 19.57 0.70 11.94
C THR A 447 19.05 2.09 11.59
N PRO A 448 18.43 2.82 12.53
CA PRO A 448 17.85 4.14 12.27
C PRO A 448 18.89 5.09 11.66
N GLY A 449 18.47 5.85 10.65
CA GLY A 449 19.26 6.88 9.98
C GLY A 449 19.49 8.12 10.84
N GLY A 450 20.31 9.04 10.34
CA GLY A 450 20.70 10.23 11.09
C GLY A 450 19.53 11.17 11.39
N TRP A 451 18.57 11.31 10.46
CA TRP A 451 17.46 12.25 10.62
C TRP A 451 16.55 11.86 11.79
N GLU A 452 16.10 10.61 11.86
CA GLU A 452 15.22 10.17 12.94
C GLU A 452 15.90 10.23 14.32
N MET A 453 17.20 9.93 14.38
CA MET A 453 17.98 10.05 15.63
C MET A 453 18.17 11.50 16.06
N GLU A 454 18.32 12.43 15.11
CA GLU A 454 18.35 13.88 15.40
C GLU A 454 17.00 14.36 15.94
N GLN A 455 15.88 13.90 15.38
CA GLN A 455 14.54 14.29 15.83
C GLN A 455 14.24 13.85 17.27
N THR A 456 14.75 12.70 17.70
CA THR A 456 14.55 12.19 19.08
C THR A 456 15.65 12.61 20.05
N GLY A 457 16.64 13.39 19.62
CA GLY A 457 17.82 13.71 20.45
C GLY A 457 18.63 12.48 20.86
N GLY A 458 18.54 11.40 20.09
CA GLY A 458 19.20 10.12 20.33
C GLY A 458 18.43 9.14 21.21
N VAL A 459 17.22 9.47 21.67
CA VAL A 459 16.38 8.56 22.47
C VAL A 459 15.66 7.56 21.56
N PHE A 460 15.62 6.29 21.97
CA PHE A 460 14.90 5.22 21.27
C PHE A 460 14.40 4.16 22.24
N ALA A 461 13.29 3.51 21.88
CA ALA A 461 12.83 2.27 22.50
C ALA A 461 13.58 1.09 21.86
N GLU A 462 14.29 0.30 22.67
CA GLU A 462 15.12 -0.81 22.19
C GLU A 462 14.35 -2.13 22.18
N GLN A 463 14.42 -2.86 21.06
CA GLN A 463 13.82 -4.20 20.92
C GLN A 463 14.79 -5.16 20.21
N VAL A 464 15.75 -5.68 20.98
CA VAL A 464 16.83 -6.55 20.48
C VAL A 464 16.64 -8.02 20.89
N ILE A 465 15.89 -8.30 21.97
CA ILE A 465 15.54 -9.66 22.39
C ILE A 465 14.45 -10.24 21.48
N ARG A 466 14.71 -11.42 20.89
CA ARG A 466 13.74 -12.14 20.06
C ARG A 466 12.85 -13.04 20.93
N PRO A 467 11.54 -13.15 20.65
CA PRO A 467 10.64 -14.03 21.42
C PRO A 467 11.07 -15.51 21.46
N THR A 468 11.79 -15.98 20.44
CA THR A 468 12.27 -17.37 20.34
C THR A 468 13.64 -17.59 21.00
N GLY A 469 14.22 -16.57 21.63
CA GLY A 469 15.57 -16.61 22.19
C GLY A 469 16.69 -16.64 21.16
N LEU A 470 16.40 -16.51 19.86
CA LEU A 470 17.43 -16.46 18.82
C LEU A 470 18.37 -15.26 19.04
N ILE A 471 19.66 -15.51 18.89
CA ILE A 471 20.74 -14.55 19.13
C ILE A 471 21.36 -14.07 17.82
N ASP A 472 22.02 -12.92 17.85
CA ASP A 472 22.78 -12.39 16.73
C ASP A 472 23.97 -13.32 16.40
N PRO A 473 24.23 -13.58 15.11
CA PRO A 473 25.17 -14.61 14.68
C PRO A 473 26.64 -14.22 14.98
N PRO A 474 27.53 -15.19 15.22
CA PRO A 474 28.96 -14.90 15.31
C PRO A 474 29.50 -14.44 13.94
N VAL A 475 30.46 -13.53 13.98
CA VAL A 475 31.11 -12.95 12.78
C VAL A 475 32.57 -13.36 12.76
N GLU A 476 32.98 -13.99 11.68
CA GLU A 476 34.37 -14.38 11.40
C GLU A 476 34.94 -13.51 10.29
N ILE A 477 36.22 -13.14 10.39
CA ILE A 477 36.94 -12.41 9.33
C ILE A 477 37.95 -13.35 8.71
N LYS A 478 37.98 -13.41 7.37
CA LYS A 478 38.93 -14.23 6.61
C LYS A 478 39.60 -13.41 5.49
N PRO A 479 40.83 -13.76 5.07
CA PRO A 479 41.56 -13.02 4.04
C PRO A 479 40.87 -13.05 2.66
N VAL A 480 41.14 -12.05 1.82
CA VAL A 480 40.54 -11.93 0.48
C VAL A 480 41.21 -12.86 -0.53
N GLU A 481 42.49 -13.21 -0.33
CA GLU A 481 43.31 -13.95 -1.31
C GLU A 481 42.67 -15.28 -1.79
N GLU A 482 42.09 -16.05 -0.87
CA GLU A 482 41.42 -17.33 -1.17
C GLU A 482 39.90 -17.28 -0.99
N GLN A 483 39.29 -16.08 -0.99
CA GLN A 483 37.89 -15.89 -0.60
C GLN A 483 36.89 -16.76 -1.39
N VAL A 484 37.11 -16.94 -2.69
CA VAL A 484 36.21 -17.73 -3.55
C VAL A 484 36.28 -19.21 -3.20
N GLN A 485 37.50 -19.74 -3.05
CA GLN A 485 37.72 -21.15 -2.78
C GLN A 485 37.20 -21.53 -1.39
N ASP A 486 37.49 -20.69 -0.39
CA ASP A 486 36.95 -20.86 0.96
C ASP A 486 35.43 -20.74 0.98
N CYS A 487 34.85 -19.75 0.28
CA CYS A 487 33.40 -19.61 0.17
C CYS A 487 32.73 -20.87 -0.37
N ILE A 488 33.30 -21.51 -1.40
CA ILE A 488 32.77 -22.78 -1.94
C ILE A 488 32.81 -23.88 -0.89
N VAL A 489 33.92 -24.02 -0.16
CA VAL A 489 34.08 -25.02 0.89
C VAL A 489 33.06 -24.82 2.00
N GLU A 490 32.90 -23.58 2.47
CA GLU A 490 31.96 -23.23 3.53
C GLU A 490 30.50 -23.41 3.06
N CYS A 491 30.16 -23.04 1.82
CA CYS A 491 28.85 -23.30 1.23
C CYS A 491 28.52 -24.80 1.17
N ARG A 492 29.48 -25.65 0.78
CA ARG A 492 29.28 -27.12 0.76
C ARG A 492 29.05 -27.69 2.14
N LYS A 493 29.87 -27.30 3.13
CA LYS A 493 29.68 -27.70 4.54
C LYS A 493 28.30 -27.31 5.05
N THR A 494 27.86 -26.09 4.75
CA THR A 494 26.53 -25.60 5.14
C THR A 494 25.41 -26.37 4.44
N ALA A 495 25.58 -26.72 3.16
CA ALA A 495 24.61 -27.53 2.41
C ALA A 495 24.53 -28.98 2.92
N GLU A 496 25.65 -29.58 3.34
CA GLU A 496 25.69 -30.92 3.95
C GLU A 496 24.91 -31.00 5.27
N LEU A 497 24.85 -29.89 6.01
CA LEU A 497 24.01 -29.73 7.21
C LEU A 497 22.53 -29.45 6.88
N GLY A 498 22.17 -29.35 5.60
CA GLY A 498 20.82 -29.05 5.14
C GLY A 498 20.42 -27.57 5.19
N TYR A 499 21.38 -26.67 5.43
CA TYR A 499 21.15 -25.23 5.49
C TYR A 499 21.37 -24.54 4.15
N ARG A 500 20.99 -23.26 4.09
CA ARG A 500 21.15 -22.37 2.92
C ARG A 500 22.21 -21.31 3.18
N THR A 501 22.86 -20.87 2.10
CA THR A 501 23.87 -19.82 2.14
C THR A 501 23.44 -18.61 1.31
N LEU A 502 23.60 -17.42 1.87
CA LEU A 502 23.51 -16.15 1.14
C LEU A 502 24.90 -15.58 0.93
N VAL A 503 25.23 -15.19 -0.30
CA VAL A 503 26.52 -14.59 -0.63
C VAL A 503 26.31 -13.20 -1.23
N THR A 504 26.93 -12.18 -0.66
CA THR A 504 26.83 -10.81 -1.18
C THR A 504 28.12 -10.38 -1.88
N THR A 505 27.98 -9.88 -3.11
CA THR A 505 29.08 -9.34 -3.93
C THR A 505 28.87 -7.84 -4.17
N LEU A 506 29.85 -7.17 -4.80
CA LEU A 506 29.80 -5.73 -5.06
C LEU A 506 29.17 -5.36 -6.41
N THR A 507 29.21 -6.26 -7.40
CA THR A 507 28.77 -5.96 -8.77
C THR A 507 27.98 -7.11 -9.38
N LYS A 508 27.11 -6.80 -10.35
CA LYS A 508 26.32 -7.79 -11.11
C LYS A 508 27.21 -8.81 -11.78
N ARG A 509 28.26 -8.34 -12.44
CA ARG A 509 29.24 -9.20 -13.09
C ARG A 509 29.91 -10.18 -12.12
N MET A 510 30.32 -9.71 -10.93
CA MET A 510 30.88 -10.62 -9.91
C MET A 510 29.87 -11.65 -9.42
N ALA A 511 28.59 -11.29 -9.30
CA ALA A 511 27.55 -12.25 -8.93
C ALA A 511 27.36 -13.33 -10.00
N GLU A 512 27.35 -12.93 -11.28
CA GLU A 512 27.25 -13.83 -12.44
C GLU A 512 28.49 -14.74 -12.53
N ASP A 513 29.69 -14.16 -12.56
CA ASP A 513 30.97 -14.87 -12.66
C ASP A 513 31.15 -15.88 -11.50
N LEU A 514 30.81 -15.46 -10.26
CA LEU A 514 30.88 -16.35 -9.09
C LEU A 514 29.85 -17.48 -9.18
N THR A 515 28.66 -17.22 -9.70
CA THR A 515 27.63 -18.26 -9.88
C THR A 515 28.09 -19.30 -10.88
N GLU A 516 28.65 -18.89 -12.02
CA GLU A 516 29.20 -19.79 -13.02
C GLU A 516 30.31 -20.66 -12.43
N TYR A 517 31.28 -20.04 -11.75
CA TYR A 517 32.39 -20.74 -11.12
C TYR A 517 31.93 -21.75 -10.05
N MET A 518 30.98 -21.36 -9.19
CA MET A 518 30.41 -22.26 -8.17
C MET A 518 29.62 -23.40 -8.82
N HIS A 519 28.94 -23.15 -9.94
CA HIS A 519 28.19 -24.15 -10.68
C HIS A 519 29.11 -25.18 -11.34
N GLU A 520 30.21 -24.75 -11.96
CA GLU A 520 31.25 -25.64 -12.50
C GLU A 520 31.90 -26.49 -11.40
N ALA A 521 32.05 -25.92 -10.21
CA ALA A 521 32.49 -26.65 -9.02
C ALA A 521 31.41 -27.60 -8.44
N GLY A 522 30.23 -27.72 -9.08
CA GLY A 522 29.16 -28.64 -8.66
C GLY A 522 28.32 -28.17 -7.48
N VAL A 523 28.36 -26.88 -7.13
CA VAL A 523 27.46 -26.29 -6.12
C VAL A 523 26.11 -25.96 -6.78
N LYS A 524 25.00 -26.25 -6.08
CA LYS A 524 23.67 -25.82 -6.52
C LYS A 524 23.47 -24.34 -6.16
N VAL A 525 23.61 -23.48 -7.16
CA VAL A 525 23.65 -22.03 -6.97
C VAL A 525 22.77 -21.29 -7.98
N ARG A 526 22.25 -20.14 -7.55
CA ARG A 526 21.59 -19.13 -8.37
C ARG A 526 22.06 -17.73 -7.96
N TYR A 527 21.84 -16.74 -8.82
CA TYR A 527 22.07 -15.34 -8.49
C TYR A 527 20.78 -14.51 -8.57
N MET A 528 20.81 -13.33 -7.93
CA MET A 528 19.74 -12.34 -8.00
C MET A 528 20.33 -10.93 -8.03
N HIS A 529 19.99 -10.14 -9.06
CA HIS A 529 20.35 -8.72 -9.21
C HIS A 529 19.12 -7.86 -9.57
N SER A 530 19.33 -6.55 -9.72
CA SER A 530 18.29 -5.52 -9.87
C SER A 530 17.32 -5.68 -11.04
N ASP A 531 17.65 -6.49 -12.04
CA ASP A 531 16.86 -6.60 -13.27
C ASP A 531 16.00 -7.88 -13.26
N VAL A 532 16.11 -8.68 -12.20
CA VAL A 532 15.22 -9.81 -11.94
C VAL A 532 13.84 -9.25 -11.60
N GLU A 533 12.82 -9.71 -12.31
CA GLU A 533 11.45 -9.27 -12.09
C GLU A 533 10.95 -9.71 -10.69
N THR A 534 9.97 -8.99 -10.14
CA THR A 534 9.49 -9.24 -8.77
C THR A 534 8.99 -10.67 -8.59
N LEU A 535 8.28 -11.23 -9.57
CA LEU A 535 7.77 -12.61 -9.52
C LEU A 535 8.91 -13.63 -9.58
N GLU A 536 9.86 -13.46 -10.50
CA GLU A 536 11.05 -14.32 -10.60
C GLU A 536 11.87 -14.30 -9.29
N ARG A 537 11.99 -13.12 -8.66
CA ARG A 537 12.62 -12.98 -7.34
C ARG A 537 11.93 -13.83 -6.27
N ILE A 538 10.61 -13.86 -6.24
CA ILE A 538 9.84 -14.67 -5.29
C ILE A 538 10.10 -16.17 -5.55
N GLU A 539 10.12 -16.59 -6.82
CA GLU A 539 10.42 -17.97 -7.20
C GLU A 539 11.82 -18.41 -6.78
N LEU A 540 12.84 -17.58 -7.03
CA LEU A 540 14.21 -17.83 -6.55
C LEU A 540 14.23 -18.04 -5.02
N ILE A 541 13.64 -17.13 -4.26
CA ILE A 541 13.61 -17.25 -2.79
C ILE A 541 12.90 -18.54 -2.35
N ARG A 542 11.77 -18.89 -2.98
CA ARG A 542 11.05 -20.13 -2.71
C ARG A 542 11.92 -21.35 -2.99
N ASP A 543 12.54 -21.42 -4.15
CA ASP A 543 13.33 -22.55 -4.60
C ASP A 543 14.58 -22.75 -3.71
N LEU A 544 15.17 -21.66 -3.23
CA LEU A 544 16.20 -21.70 -2.18
C LEU A 544 15.64 -22.33 -0.89
N ARG A 545 14.48 -21.90 -0.41
CA ARG A 545 13.85 -22.48 0.80
C ARG A 545 13.52 -23.96 0.64
N LEU A 546 13.02 -24.35 -0.54
CA LEU A 546 12.71 -25.74 -0.88
C LEU A 546 13.98 -26.61 -1.05
N GLY A 547 15.16 -26.01 -1.20
CA GLY A 547 16.39 -26.75 -1.44
C GLY A 547 16.56 -27.24 -2.88
N VAL A 548 15.88 -26.60 -3.84
CA VAL A 548 16.19 -26.78 -5.27
C VAL A 548 17.65 -26.40 -5.52
N TYR A 549 18.11 -25.36 -4.83
CA TYR A 549 19.51 -24.98 -4.73
C TYR A 549 19.85 -24.53 -3.31
N ASP A 550 21.15 -24.50 -2.98
CA ASP A 550 21.64 -24.30 -1.62
C ASP A 550 22.25 -22.90 -1.40
N VAL A 551 22.66 -22.24 -2.48
CA VAL A 551 23.36 -20.95 -2.44
C VAL A 551 22.65 -19.91 -3.31
N LEU A 552 22.39 -18.72 -2.74
CA LEU A 552 21.93 -17.55 -3.48
C LEU A 552 22.96 -16.42 -3.41
N ILE A 553 23.50 -16.05 -4.56
CA ILE A 553 24.43 -14.93 -4.70
C ILE A 553 23.66 -13.68 -5.09
N GLY A 554 23.97 -12.54 -4.49
CA GLY A 554 23.33 -11.28 -4.85
C GLY A 554 24.15 -10.07 -4.49
N ILE A 555 23.53 -8.90 -4.65
CA ILE A 555 24.13 -7.60 -4.35
C ILE A 555 23.32 -6.95 -3.23
N ASN A 556 22.50 -5.94 -3.56
CA ASN A 556 21.66 -5.23 -2.59
C ASN A 556 20.36 -6.00 -2.26
N LEU A 557 19.87 -6.84 -3.17
CA LEU A 557 18.57 -7.51 -3.01
C LEU A 557 18.54 -8.59 -1.91
N LEU A 558 19.71 -8.95 -1.37
CA LEU A 558 19.80 -9.83 -0.20
C LEU A 558 19.63 -9.09 1.13
N ARG A 559 19.64 -7.76 1.09
CA ARG A 559 19.63 -6.89 2.26
C ARG A 559 18.23 -6.75 2.88
N GLU A 560 17.16 -6.95 2.11
CA GLU A 560 15.79 -6.54 2.47
C GLU A 560 14.76 -7.61 2.12
N GLY A 561 13.72 -7.72 2.95
CA GLY A 561 12.52 -8.52 2.64
C GLY A 561 12.73 -10.04 2.53
N LEU A 562 13.91 -10.56 2.88
CA LEU A 562 14.20 -12.00 2.85
C LEU A 562 14.04 -12.64 4.23
N ASP A 563 12.95 -13.36 4.45
CA ASP A 563 12.75 -14.16 5.65
C ASP A 563 13.03 -15.64 5.38
N ILE A 564 14.28 -16.06 5.61
CA ILE A 564 14.77 -17.41 5.29
C ILE A 564 15.33 -18.05 6.58
N PRO A 565 14.49 -18.73 7.39
CA PRO A 565 14.96 -19.44 8.58
C PRO A 565 15.98 -20.54 8.28
N GLU A 566 15.97 -21.07 7.05
CA GLU A 566 16.89 -22.09 6.58
C GLU A 566 18.31 -21.55 6.33
N CYS A 567 18.53 -20.23 6.40
CA CYS A 567 19.83 -19.60 6.19
C CYS A 567 20.76 -19.83 7.39
N GLY A 568 21.78 -20.68 7.21
CA GLY A 568 22.80 -20.98 8.23
C GLY A 568 24.12 -20.24 8.02
N LEU A 569 24.35 -19.67 6.84
CA LEU A 569 25.59 -18.96 6.52
C LEU A 569 25.31 -17.72 5.67
N VAL A 570 25.97 -16.62 6.02
CA VAL A 570 26.06 -15.43 5.18
C VAL A 570 27.53 -15.14 4.89
N CYS A 571 27.88 -15.03 3.61
CA CYS A 571 29.21 -14.64 3.16
C CYS A 571 29.17 -13.23 2.56
N ILE A 572 30.07 -12.35 3.01
CA ILE A 572 30.22 -11.00 2.48
C ILE A 572 31.59 -10.91 1.80
N MET A 573 31.58 -10.97 0.46
CA MET A 573 32.78 -10.85 -0.37
C MET A 573 33.29 -9.40 -0.32
N ASP A 574 34.60 -9.22 -0.31
CA ASP A 574 35.22 -7.88 -0.36
C ASP A 574 34.64 -6.91 0.70
N ALA A 575 34.54 -7.38 1.95
CA ALA A 575 33.91 -6.64 3.06
C ALA A 575 34.67 -5.35 3.44
N ASP A 576 35.94 -5.24 3.06
CA ASP A 576 36.80 -4.08 3.32
C ASP A 576 36.71 -2.96 2.27
N LYS A 577 35.89 -3.14 1.24
CA LYS A 577 35.65 -2.14 0.19
C LYS A 577 34.50 -1.22 0.60
N GLU A 578 34.84 -0.13 1.28
CA GLU A 578 33.85 0.85 1.73
C GLU A 578 33.01 1.41 0.58
N GLY A 579 31.77 1.78 0.90
CA GLY A 579 30.77 2.24 -0.04
C GLY A 579 29.37 1.90 0.47
N PHE A 580 28.35 2.16 -0.34
CA PHE A 580 26.95 1.93 0.06
C PHE A 580 26.69 0.47 0.50
N LEU A 581 27.25 -0.51 -0.22
CA LEU A 581 27.05 -1.95 0.06
C LEU A 581 27.83 -2.47 1.28
N ARG A 582 28.78 -1.69 1.81
CA ARG A 582 29.66 -2.06 2.93
C ARG A 582 29.67 -0.99 4.02
N SER A 583 28.63 -0.16 4.07
CA SER A 583 28.40 0.75 5.19
C SER A 583 28.00 -0.04 6.43
N GLU A 584 28.15 0.60 7.60
CA GLU A 584 27.70 0.04 8.89
C GLU A 584 26.27 -0.51 8.83
N THR A 585 25.33 0.29 8.31
CA THR A 585 23.92 -0.08 8.14
C THR A 585 23.76 -1.32 7.24
N SER A 586 24.44 -1.36 6.10
CA SER A 586 24.36 -2.47 5.14
C SER A 586 24.95 -3.76 5.71
N LEU A 587 26.06 -3.66 6.43
CA LEU A 587 26.69 -4.80 7.10
C LEU A 587 25.79 -5.36 8.20
N ILE A 588 25.27 -4.53 9.10
CA ILE A 588 24.36 -4.96 10.18
C ILE A 588 23.13 -5.69 9.60
N GLN A 589 22.52 -5.15 8.54
CA GLN A 589 21.35 -5.79 7.94
C GLN A 589 21.67 -7.10 7.22
N THR A 590 22.82 -7.19 6.58
CA THR A 590 23.28 -8.42 5.92
C THR A 590 23.63 -9.49 6.96
N ILE A 591 24.31 -9.12 8.04
CA ILE A 591 24.58 -9.99 9.20
C ILE A 591 23.27 -10.52 9.79
N GLY A 592 22.27 -9.64 9.94
CA GLY A 592 20.96 -9.99 10.48
C GLY A 592 20.19 -11.06 9.69
N ARG A 593 20.59 -11.39 8.45
CA ARG A 593 19.98 -12.47 7.66
C ARG A 593 20.28 -13.86 8.22
N ALA A 594 21.43 -14.05 8.88
CA ALA A 594 21.77 -15.30 9.57
C ALA A 594 21.11 -15.41 10.97
N ALA A 595 20.53 -14.33 11.50
CA ALA A 595 20.00 -14.30 12.87
C ALA A 595 18.63 -15.01 13.06
N ARG A 596 18.11 -15.66 12.00
CA ARG A 596 16.87 -16.46 12.04
C ARG A 596 17.12 -17.94 12.33
N ASN A 597 18.39 -18.36 12.35
CA ASN A 597 18.80 -19.74 12.54
C ASN A 597 19.72 -19.85 13.76
N VAL A 598 19.51 -20.88 14.59
CA VAL A 598 20.32 -21.12 15.79
C VAL A 598 21.81 -21.36 15.48
N ASP A 599 22.09 -21.99 14.33
CA ASP A 599 23.44 -22.27 13.84
C ASP A 599 23.94 -21.21 12.84
N GLY A 600 23.20 -20.10 12.71
CA GLY A 600 23.53 -19.02 11.80
C GLY A 600 24.86 -18.37 12.14
N ARG A 601 25.73 -18.20 11.13
CA ARG A 601 27.02 -17.49 11.24
C ARG A 601 27.33 -16.64 10.01
N VAL A 602 28.28 -15.72 10.15
CA VAL A 602 28.67 -14.78 9.08
C VAL A 602 30.18 -14.81 8.85
N ILE A 603 30.59 -14.79 7.58
CA ILE A 603 32.00 -14.63 7.17
C ILE A 603 32.15 -13.32 6.41
N LEU A 604 33.06 -12.47 6.88
CA LEU A 604 33.50 -11.25 6.19
C LEU A 604 34.87 -11.51 5.54
N TYR A 605 34.92 -11.52 4.21
CA TYR A 605 36.19 -11.63 3.48
C TYR A 605 36.83 -10.24 3.35
N ALA A 606 37.92 -10.00 4.08
CA ALA A 606 38.55 -8.70 4.21
C ALA A 606 40.02 -8.82 4.63
N ASP A 607 40.90 -8.01 4.02
CA ASP A 607 42.31 -7.94 4.41
C ASP A 607 42.56 -6.92 5.53
N ARG A 608 41.62 -5.99 5.73
CA ARG A 608 41.67 -4.96 6.77
C ARG A 608 40.30 -4.73 7.39
N ILE A 609 40.27 -4.39 8.67
CA ILE A 609 39.04 -3.98 9.36
C ILE A 609 38.81 -2.50 9.09
N THR A 610 37.72 -2.17 8.39
CA THR A 610 37.30 -0.77 8.17
C THR A 610 36.51 -0.24 9.36
N GLY A 611 36.35 1.08 9.47
CA GLY A 611 35.53 1.67 10.54
C GLY A 611 34.06 1.23 10.47
N SER A 612 33.53 1.00 9.25
CA SER A 612 32.18 0.47 9.05
C SER A 612 32.04 -0.97 9.55
N MET A 613 33.05 -1.82 9.32
CA MET A 613 33.09 -3.19 9.84
C MET A 613 33.18 -3.21 11.37
N GLU A 614 34.08 -2.40 11.94
CA GLU A 614 34.27 -2.32 13.39
C GLU A 614 32.97 -1.96 14.11
N ARG A 615 32.27 -0.90 13.66
CA ARG A 615 30.98 -0.50 14.26
C ARG A 615 29.91 -1.57 14.11
N ALA A 616 29.80 -2.20 12.94
CA ALA A 616 28.83 -3.27 12.70
C ALA A 616 29.09 -4.51 13.57
N MET A 617 30.35 -4.91 13.75
CA MET A 617 30.72 -6.04 14.61
C MET A 617 30.50 -5.72 16.09
N ASN A 618 30.87 -4.51 16.54
CA ASN A 618 30.67 -4.07 17.92
C ASN A 618 29.17 -4.05 18.29
N GLU A 619 28.31 -3.55 17.42
CA GLU A 619 26.86 -3.54 17.66
C GLU A 619 26.29 -4.97 17.66
N THR A 620 26.78 -5.84 16.77
CA THR A 620 26.37 -7.26 16.73
C THR A 620 26.79 -7.98 18.02
N ALA A 621 28.01 -7.75 18.50
CA ALA A 621 28.53 -8.33 19.75
C ALA A 621 27.75 -7.83 20.97
N ARG A 622 27.48 -6.52 21.06
CA ARG A 622 26.66 -5.92 22.15
C ARG A 622 25.27 -6.55 22.21
N ARG A 623 24.59 -6.68 21.06
CA ARG A 623 23.26 -7.31 20.97
C ARG A 623 23.31 -8.76 21.43
N ARG A 624 24.29 -9.50 20.92
CA ARG A 624 24.49 -10.91 21.26
C ARG A 624 24.69 -11.13 22.76
N GLU A 625 25.56 -10.34 23.40
CA GLU A 625 25.81 -10.42 24.84
C GLU A 625 24.53 -10.19 25.66
N LYS A 626 23.75 -9.16 25.31
CA LYS A 626 22.46 -8.89 25.96
C LYS A 626 21.46 -10.04 25.77
N GLN A 627 21.40 -10.62 24.57
CA GLN A 627 20.52 -11.74 24.26
C GLN A 627 20.91 -13.03 25.00
N GLU A 628 22.20 -13.34 25.07
CA GLU A 628 22.73 -14.49 25.83
C GLU A 628 22.44 -14.34 27.33
N ALA A 629 22.67 -13.16 27.89
CA ALA A 629 22.37 -12.86 29.29
C ALA A 629 20.87 -13.03 29.60
N TYR A 630 20.00 -12.48 28.75
CA TYR A 630 18.54 -12.62 28.91
C TYR A 630 18.09 -14.08 28.84
N ASN A 631 18.60 -14.83 27.87
CA ASN A 631 18.27 -16.25 27.71
C ASN A 631 18.71 -17.06 28.93
N LEU A 632 19.89 -16.80 29.47
CA LEU A 632 20.41 -17.46 30.67
C LEU A 632 19.56 -17.15 31.90
N GLU A 633 19.19 -15.88 32.10
CA GLU A 633 18.36 -15.44 33.22
C GLU A 633 16.95 -16.06 33.18
N HIS A 634 16.37 -16.21 31.99
CA HIS A 634 15.00 -16.68 31.80
C HIS A 634 14.90 -18.18 31.46
N GLY A 635 16.02 -18.90 31.39
CA GLY A 635 16.06 -20.32 31.06
C GLY A 635 15.57 -20.64 29.64
N ILE A 636 15.78 -19.72 28.68
CA ILE A 636 15.31 -19.85 27.30
C ILE A 636 16.35 -20.58 26.47
N THR A 637 15.93 -21.63 25.77
CA THR A 637 16.75 -22.30 24.75
C THR A 637 16.41 -21.75 23.37
N PRO A 638 17.38 -21.15 22.64
CA PRO A 638 17.14 -20.59 21.32
C PRO A 638 16.56 -21.64 20.37
N THR A 639 15.47 -21.30 19.68
CA THR A 639 14.81 -22.21 18.74
C THR A 639 14.65 -21.54 17.37
N THR A 640 15.12 -22.22 16.32
CA THR A 640 14.91 -21.78 14.93
C THR A 640 13.42 -21.75 14.60
N ILE A 641 12.97 -20.66 13.99
CA ILE A 641 11.57 -20.48 13.60
C ILE A 641 11.26 -21.43 12.45
N LYS A 642 10.32 -22.36 12.64
CA LYS A 642 9.78 -23.18 11.56
C LYS A 642 8.58 -22.48 10.96
N ARG A 643 8.79 -21.77 9.84
CA ARG A 643 7.71 -21.12 9.09
C ARG A 643 7.30 -22.02 7.93
N ASN A 644 6.01 -22.33 7.78
CA ASN A 644 5.55 -23.19 6.70
C ASN A 644 6.01 -22.60 5.35
N ILE A 645 6.64 -23.42 4.52
CA ILE A 645 7.05 -23.01 3.17
C ILE A 645 5.82 -22.65 2.34
N GLY A 646 4.68 -23.30 2.65
CA GLY A 646 3.37 -23.01 2.10
C GLY A 646 2.78 -21.65 2.47
N ASP A 647 3.31 -20.90 3.45
CA ASP A 647 2.79 -19.54 3.77
C ASP A 647 3.34 -18.46 2.84
N ILE A 648 4.51 -18.71 2.20
CA ILE A 648 5.02 -17.82 1.13
C ILE A 648 4.14 -17.92 -0.12
N ILE A 649 3.43 -19.06 -0.26
CA ILE A 649 2.66 -19.42 -1.44
C ILE A 649 1.16 -19.58 -1.15
N ALA A 650 0.68 -19.55 0.09
CA ALA A 650 -0.76 -19.30 0.35
C ALA A 650 -1.19 -17.90 -0.16
N HIS A 651 -0.21 -17.10 -0.61
CA HIS A 651 -0.31 -15.84 -1.31
C HIS A 651 -0.02 -15.88 -2.83
N VAL A 652 0.42 -17.01 -3.43
CA VAL A 652 0.74 -17.10 -4.89
C VAL A 652 0.43 -18.48 -5.53
N SER A 653 0.05 -19.50 -4.76
CA SER A 653 -0.27 -20.88 -5.17
C SER A 653 -0.41 -21.80 -3.94
N ASN A 654 -1.62 -22.29 -3.66
CA ASN A 654 -1.75 -23.57 -2.96
C ASN A 654 -2.55 -24.59 -3.75
N LYS A 655 -1.90 -25.75 -3.87
CA LYS A 655 -2.28 -26.96 -4.58
C LYS A 655 -3.36 -27.77 -3.85
N ASP A 656 -4.05 -28.56 -4.67
CA ASP A 656 -4.55 -29.92 -4.42
C ASP A 656 -5.51 -30.13 -3.24
N GLY A 657 -6.79 -29.90 -3.51
CA GLY A 657 -7.86 -30.59 -2.82
C GLY A 657 -7.99 -32.04 -3.35
N VAL A 658 -7.71 -33.01 -2.48
CA VAL A 658 -8.19 -34.41 -2.46
C VAL A 658 -8.51 -35.05 -3.84
N LEU A 659 -7.64 -35.98 -4.26
CA LEU A 659 -7.83 -36.96 -5.34
C LEU A 659 -9.30 -37.36 -5.56
N ILE A 660 -9.93 -36.77 -6.57
CA ILE A 660 -10.90 -37.45 -7.42
C ILE A 660 -10.33 -37.31 -8.84
N ASP A 661 -9.92 -38.44 -9.39
CA ASP A 661 -9.39 -38.57 -10.75
C ASP A 661 -10.46 -38.16 -11.77
N THR A 662 -10.36 -36.93 -12.27
CA THR A 662 -10.95 -36.50 -13.53
C THR A 662 -9.80 -35.92 -14.35
N GLY A 663 -9.17 -36.78 -15.14
CA GLY A 663 -8.06 -36.43 -16.01
C GLY A 663 -8.38 -35.22 -16.89
N ASP A 664 -7.60 -34.17 -16.68
CA ASP A 664 -7.26 -33.15 -17.67
C ASP A 664 -5.91 -32.55 -17.24
N GLU A 665 -4.83 -33.05 -17.84
CA GLU A 665 -3.48 -32.55 -17.72
C GLU A 665 -3.31 -31.35 -18.66
N GLU A 666 -3.53 -30.12 -18.19
CA GLU A 666 -2.98 -28.91 -18.84
C GLU A 666 -3.07 -27.70 -17.90
N ARG A 667 -2.10 -27.57 -16.99
CA ARG A 667 -1.78 -26.29 -16.34
C ARG A 667 -0.40 -25.84 -16.81
N PRO A 668 -0.27 -25.07 -17.90
CA PRO A 668 0.99 -24.43 -18.22
C PRO A 668 1.30 -23.36 -17.16
N HIS A 669 2.53 -23.39 -16.63
CA HIS A 669 3.07 -22.31 -15.81
C HIS A 669 3.02 -21.00 -16.63
N MET A 670 2.13 -20.08 -16.27
CA MET A 670 1.87 -18.85 -17.02
C MET A 670 2.41 -17.63 -16.28
N VAL A 671 3.52 -17.08 -16.78
CA VAL A 671 4.17 -15.85 -16.26
C VAL A 671 3.48 -14.60 -16.83
N GLY A 672 3.16 -13.63 -15.96
CA GLY A 672 2.87 -12.22 -16.25
C GLY A 672 1.85 -11.96 -17.36
N HIS A 673 2.33 -11.77 -18.59
CA HIS A 673 1.48 -11.47 -19.75
C HIS A 673 0.44 -12.55 -20.05
N ASN A 674 0.75 -13.82 -19.75
CA ASN A 674 -0.15 -14.93 -20.03
C ASN A 674 -1.23 -15.10 -18.94
N LEU A 675 -0.92 -14.70 -17.69
CA LEU A 675 -1.88 -14.72 -16.58
C LEU A 675 -3.03 -13.73 -16.80
N ARG A 676 -2.75 -12.52 -17.30
CA ARG A 676 -3.81 -11.53 -17.59
C ARG A 676 -4.73 -11.98 -18.70
N ALA A 677 -4.16 -12.50 -19.79
CA ALA A 677 -4.94 -13.07 -20.88
C ALA A 677 -5.82 -14.23 -20.39
N TYR A 678 -5.30 -15.04 -19.47
CA TYR A 678 -6.04 -16.12 -18.83
C TYR A 678 -7.14 -15.62 -17.89
N ILE A 679 -6.88 -14.60 -17.06
CA ILE A 679 -7.91 -13.95 -16.22
C ILE A 679 -9.02 -13.37 -17.10
N GLU A 680 -8.68 -12.67 -18.19
CA GLU A 680 -9.68 -12.18 -19.14
C GLU A 680 -10.50 -13.30 -19.79
N GLU A 681 -9.87 -14.45 -20.06
CA GLU A 681 -10.57 -15.63 -20.58
C GLU A 681 -11.52 -16.21 -19.53
N LEU A 682 -11.06 -16.35 -18.29
CA LEU A 682 -11.89 -16.78 -17.16
C LEU A 682 -13.04 -15.81 -16.92
N GLU A 683 -12.82 -14.50 -17.01
CA GLU A 683 -13.89 -13.50 -16.90
C GLU A 683 -14.96 -13.69 -18.00
N LYS A 684 -14.53 -13.95 -19.23
CA LYS A 684 -15.45 -14.24 -20.35
C LYS A 684 -16.24 -15.52 -20.08
N LYS A 685 -15.58 -16.58 -19.60
CA LYS A 685 -16.24 -17.85 -19.20
C LYS A 685 -17.21 -17.64 -18.05
N MET A 686 -16.84 -16.87 -17.03
CA MET A 686 -17.67 -16.53 -15.87
C MET A 686 -18.92 -15.77 -16.31
N ARG A 687 -18.77 -14.74 -17.15
CA ARG A 687 -19.90 -13.95 -17.69
C ARG A 687 -20.83 -14.81 -18.54
N LYS A 688 -20.27 -15.77 -19.30
CA LYS A 688 -21.05 -16.73 -20.08
C LYS A 688 -21.83 -17.68 -19.17
N ALA A 689 -21.18 -18.30 -18.17
CA ALA A 689 -21.84 -19.16 -17.19
C ALA A 689 -22.97 -18.44 -16.44
N ALA A 690 -22.77 -17.17 -16.08
CA ALA A 690 -23.81 -16.34 -15.48
C ALA A 690 -24.98 -16.06 -16.44
N ALA A 691 -24.71 -15.83 -17.73
CA ALA A 691 -25.74 -15.65 -18.76
C ALA A 691 -26.54 -16.94 -19.02
N ASP A 692 -25.87 -18.09 -18.94
CA ASP A 692 -26.45 -19.43 -19.11
C ASP A 692 -27.15 -19.94 -17.82
N LEU A 693 -27.23 -19.11 -16.77
CA LEU A 693 -27.84 -19.38 -15.46
C LEU A 693 -27.12 -20.48 -14.63
N GLU A 694 -25.86 -20.76 -14.94
CA GLU A 694 -24.98 -21.69 -14.22
C GLU A 694 -24.28 -20.97 -13.06
N PHE A 695 -25.06 -20.52 -12.07
CA PHE A 695 -24.55 -19.65 -10.99
C PHE A 695 -23.48 -20.29 -10.10
N GLU A 696 -23.48 -21.62 -9.94
CA GLU A 696 -22.45 -22.31 -9.18
C GLU A 696 -21.09 -22.25 -9.89
N GLU A 697 -21.09 -22.45 -11.21
CA GLU A 697 -19.88 -22.37 -12.02
C GLU A 697 -19.39 -20.92 -12.17
N ALA A 698 -20.32 -19.97 -12.36
CA ALA A 698 -19.97 -18.55 -12.36
C ALA A 698 -19.37 -18.11 -11.00
N GLY A 699 -19.91 -18.61 -9.89
CA GLY A 699 -19.34 -18.39 -8.56
C GLY A 699 -17.95 -19.00 -8.40
N ARG A 700 -17.76 -20.24 -8.87
CA ARG A 700 -16.46 -20.92 -8.85
C ARG A 700 -15.40 -20.16 -9.65
N LEU A 701 -15.74 -19.74 -10.88
CA LEU A 701 -14.85 -18.96 -11.75
C LEU A 701 -14.53 -17.57 -11.16
N ARG A 702 -15.50 -16.92 -10.50
CA ARG A 702 -15.26 -15.66 -9.78
C ARG A 702 -14.26 -15.85 -8.65
N ASP A 703 -14.46 -16.87 -7.83
CA ASP A 703 -13.58 -17.14 -6.70
C ASP A 703 -12.17 -17.54 -7.20
N GLU A 704 -12.08 -18.23 -8.34
CA GLU A 704 -10.82 -18.54 -9.04
C GLU A 704 -10.11 -17.27 -9.55
N ILE A 705 -10.81 -16.38 -10.25
CA ILE A 705 -10.26 -15.09 -10.71
C ILE A 705 -9.75 -14.26 -9.53
N ARG A 706 -10.55 -14.17 -8.46
CA ARG A 706 -10.20 -13.42 -7.25
C ARG A 706 -8.91 -13.94 -6.63
N ASN A 707 -8.76 -15.26 -6.56
CA ASN A 707 -7.53 -15.86 -6.07
C ASN A 707 -6.36 -15.47 -6.96
N LEU A 708 -6.47 -15.58 -8.29
CA LEU A 708 -5.42 -15.20 -9.23
C LEU A 708 -5.04 -13.71 -9.13
N GLU A 709 -6.01 -12.81 -8.97
CA GLU A 709 -5.76 -11.37 -8.77
C GLU A 709 -5.05 -11.09 -7.43
N GLN A 710 -5.43 -11.77 -6.36
CA GLN A 710 -4.73 -11.67 -5.07
C GLN A 710 -3.31 -12.21 -5.17
N GLU A 711 -3.11 -13.31 -5.92
CA GLU A 711 -1.80 -13.90 -6.19
C GLU A 711 -0.90 -12.95 -7.00
N GLU A 712 -1.41 -12.29 -8.05
CA GLU A 712 -0.66 -11.28 -8.81
C GLU A 712 -0.21 -10.11 -7.91
N LEU A 713 -1.04 -9.75 -6.91
CA LEU A 713 -0.76 -8.69 -5.94
C LEU A 713 0.12 -9.14 -4.75
N GLY A 714 0.38 -10.44 -4.60
CA GLY A 714 1.07 -11.01 -3.45
C GLY A 714 0.30 -10.86 -2.12
N LEU A 715 -1.02 -10.72 -2.18
CA LEU A 715 -1.90 -10.56 -1.02
C LEU A 715 -2.43 -11.93 -0.53
N PRO A 716 -2.79 -12.08 0.77
CA PRO A 716 -3.42 -13.32 1.24
C PRO A 716 -4.82 -13.34 0.62
N VAL A 717 -5.31 -14.40 -0.04
CA VAL A 717 -5.41 -15.76 0.47
C VAL A 717 -6.48 -15.87 1.56
N HIS A 718 -7.56 -15.07 1.53
CA HIS A 718 -8.63 -15.17 2.52
C HIS A 718 -9.50 -16.44 2.30
N GLU A 719 -9.40 -17.41 3.21
CA GLU A 719 -10.45 -18.44 3.36
C GLU A 719 -11.69 -17.82 4.03
N GLN A 720 -12.51 -17.08 3.28
CA GLN A 720 -13.94 -17.05 3.58
C GLN A 720 -14.58 -18.26 2.92
N LYS A 721 -14.50 -19.42 3.57
CA LYS A 721 -15.32 -20.56 3.20
C LYS A 721 -16.78 -20.12 3.31
N ALA A 722 -17.47 -20.02 2.16
CA ALA A 722 -18.92 -19.95 2.17
C ALA A 722 -19.42 -21.10 3.06
N PRO A 723 -20.35 -20.86 4.00
CA PRO A 723 -20.87 -21.94 4.82
C PRO A 723 -21.37 -23.03 3.88
N LEU A 724 -20.86 -24.26 4.05
CA LEU A 724 -21.36 -25.44 3.36
C LEU A 724 -22.86 -25.49 3.59
N MET A 725 -23.64 -25.03 2.59
CA MET A 725 -25.07 -25.19 2.59
C MET A 725 -25.30 -26.70 2.52
N GLY A 726 -25.73 -27.28 3.64
CA GLY A 726 -26.20 -28.65 3.66
C GLY A 726 -27.23 -28.81 2.55
N ARG A 727 -27.01 -29.81 1.68
CA ARG A 727 -27.97 -30.18 0.62
C ARG A 727 -29.37 -30.15 1.23
N SER A 728 -30.29 -29.47 0.56
CA SER A 728 -31.68 -29.40 0.98
C SER A 728 -32.17 -30.81 1.32
N ASN A 729 -32.75 -30.99 2.51
CA ASN A 729 -33.41 -32.25 2.87
C ASN A 729 -34.76 -32.42 2.14
N GLU A 730 -35.08 -31.56 1.17
CA GLU A 730 -36.28 -31.66 0.35
C GLU A 730 -36.05 -32.74 -0.71
N GLY A 731 -36.45 -33.97 -0.36
CA GLY A 731 -36.29 -35.14 -1.22
C GLY A 731 -36.23 -36.49 -0.49
N LYS A 732 -36.18 -36.52 0.85
CA LYS A 732 -36.28 -37.80 1.59
C LYS A 732 -37.73 -38.32 1.59
N PRO A 733 -37.95 -39.64 1.34
CA PRO A 733 -39.28 -40.24 1.44
C PRO A 733 -39.88 -39.95 2.81
N GLY A 734 -41.06 -39.31 2.84
CA GLY A 734 -41.78 -38.99 4.09
C GLY A 734 -41.84 -37.51 4.51
N THR A 735 -41.24 -36.59 3.76
CA THR A 735 -41.32 -35.14 4.06
C THR A 735 -42.21 -34.39 3.07
N ARG A 736 -43.53 -34.45 3.26
CA ARG A 736 -44.50 -33.63 2.50
C ARG A 736 -45.01 -32.50 3.39
N LYS A 737 -44.70 -31.24 3.07
CA LYS A 737 -45.37 -30.07 3.69
C LYS A 737 -46.81 -30.01 3.19
N THR A 738 -47.78 -29.96 4.09
CA THR A 738 -49.16 -29.55 3.75
C THR A 738 -49.29 -28.03 3.80
N ARG A 739 -50.30 -27.50 3.10
CA ARG A 739 -50.41 -26.11 2.62
C ARG A 739 -50.52 -25.01 3.69
N PHE A 740 -50.39 -25.28 4.99
CA PHE A 740 -50.54 -24.29 6.06
C PHE A 740 -49.65 -24.50 7.31
N GLY A 741 -48.39 -24.91 7.14
CA GLY A 741 -47.30 -24.53 8.06
C GLY A 741 -47.50 -24.69 9.59
N LYS A 742 -48.05 -25.81 10.09
CA LYS A 742 -47.97 -26.17 11.52
C LYS A 742 -47.26 -27.51 11.71
N GLN A 743 -46.17 -27.53 12.47
CA GLN A 743 -45.53 -28.76 12.94
C GLN A 743 -46.26 -29.28 14.18
N GLN A 744 -46.68 -30.55 14.15
CA GLN A 744 -47.20 -31.26 15.32
C GLN A 744 -46.05 -32.10 15.91
N GLN A 745 -45.63 -31.81 17.14
CA GLN A 745 -44.62 -32.62 17.84
C GLN A 745 -45.23 -33.99 18.20
N MET A 746 -44.69 -35.07 17.62
CA MET A 746 -44.91 -36.42 18.14
C MET A 746 -43.99 -36.66 19.33
N ARG A 747 -44.61 -36.78 20.51
CA ARG A 747 -43.99 -37.12 21.79
C ARG A 747 -43.82 -38.64 21.84
N MET A 748 -42.59 -39.15 21.76
CA MET A 748 -42.30 -40.55 22.14
C MET A 748 -41.46 -40.60 23.42
N ALA A 749 -41.93 -41.43 24.33
CA ALA A 749 -41.58 -41.48 25.73
C ALA A 749 -40.27 -42.22 25.99
N LYS A 750 -39.54 -41.74 27.00
CA LYS A 750 -38.53 -42.50 27.75
C LYS A 750 -39.09 -43.85 28.20
N ARG A 751 -38.34 -44.94 27.99
CA ARG A 751 -38.23 -46.02 28.98
C ARG A 751 -37.02 -46.94 28.69
N ARG A 752 -36.14 -46.95 29.71
CA ARG A 752 -35.12 -47.92 30.12
C ARG A 752 -33.99 -48.25 29.16
#